data_AF-A0A3B9D1U0-F1
#
_entry.id   AF-A0A3B9D1U0-F1
#
_cell.length_a   1.000
_cell.length_b   1.000
_cell.length_c   1.000
_cell.angle_alpha   90.00
_cell.angle_beta   90.00
_cell.angle_gamma   90.00
#
_symmetry.space_group_name_H-M   'P 1'
#
loop_
_entity.id
_entity.type
_entity.pdbx_description
1 polymer ?
#
loop_
_entity_poly.entity_id
_entity_poly.type
_entity_poly.pdbx_seq_one_letter_code
_entity_poly.pdbx_strand_id
1 'polypeptide(L)'
;MIAAGKMPPADADQLTDSERKQFATWFERTFVLPEGVQSPGPQRPRRLTREELQNTLEDILRIDIRETVTNSRLHVIPDTVIEKFFATGVRGASGFSNDADTLNRESIDVQNYARCFSLILSRVDASESARTALFGSEKLPEDLSRSAAAEIIDRFATAAFRRPLTRSEREALVKVYDRGRETQAAAAAIRSAFLATLLSPSFLFRFESPRSEEHPVPVTDHELAVRLSYFLWSAPPDSKLQELAENNELHKPEVLRSQVQRMLADPRRIALAENLGGEWFDFKQLRQKSAVNKRSDRMAGFYRTQYEEALLFFDSVIRFRQPLQKLVDADWAFLNRHQAGIYRLRTTPHSFEGEALTAVNVHYRNASHTIAEGNYEYKHAPLGLVKLQDRNRGGFVTLGPTLSLTSTDNRTSPIRRGVWIMERILGEHLEPPIDVPDLEATQKKAKQQKLNLTDNEILKLHSAQEGCASCHQYIDPIGFGLEIYDQLGVTRTNTQAGPGGEKLSWSPKETPRAWADHSWPLKESLTSPGETRIYFNYTKGAHRLDIRKVRLTNGEVEIVDNHFGFTGEAMRDNVWFFKLPEEAPTDGWTLTAEIKGDGGNQSSGIITISGPDDLPVGYKLPNGSTFRTPKELKQLLLSDYEDQIIDNAVRRVLAYALGRQTEPVDRPAIRLIRQQIEKQDFRFNALLEEVVLSFPFLHK
;
A
#
# COMPACT_ATOMS: atom_id res chain seq x y z
N MET A 1 -37.83 9.31 -15.75
CA MET A 1 -38.78 10.15 -14.98
C MET A 1 -39.03 11.49 -15.65
N ILE A 2 -38.00 12.29 -15.98
CA ILE A 2 -38.14 13.57 -16.70
C ILE A 2 -38.83 13.39 -18.07
N ALA A 3 -38.40 12.41 -18.88
CA ALA A 3 -39.06 12.08 -20.15
C ALA A 3 -40.53 11.65 -20.00
N ALA A 4 -40.90 11.11 -18.83
CA ALA A 4 -42.26 10.72 -18.50
C ALA A 4 -43.06 11.84 -17.81
N GLY A 5 -42.52 13.06 -17.71
CA GLY A 5 -43.16 14.20 -17.02
C GLY A 5 -43.35 14.02 -15.52
N LYS A 6 -42.63 13.09 -14.88
CA LYS A 6 -42.76 12.79 -13.45
C LYS A 6 -41.81 13.61 -12.57
N MET A 7 -40.92 14.38 -13.18
CA MET A 7 -39.92 15.23 -12.52
C MET A 7 -39.77 16.53 -13.32
N PRO A 8 -39.79 17.71 -12.67
CA PRO A 8 -39.97 17.93 -11.24
C PRO A 8 -41.33 17.45 -10.69
N PRO A 9 -41.50 17.30 -9.36
CA PRO A 9 -42.79 16.94 -8.75
C PRO A 9 -43.93 17.87 -9.19
N ALA A 10 -45.19 17.40 -9.10
CA ALA A 10 -46.34 18.12 -9.64
C ALA A 10 -46.59 19.50 -9.01
N ASP A 11 -46.06 19.74 -7.81
CA ASP A 11 -46.10 20.99 -7.06
C ASP A 11 -44.94 21.96 -7.39
N ALA A 12 -44.06 21.59 -8.33
CA ALA A 12 -42.96 22.42 -8.80
C ALA A 12 -43.11 22.77 -10.29
N ASP A 13 -42.48 23.89 -10.70
CA ASP A 13 -42.44 24.34 -12.09
C ASP A 13 -41.86 23.24 -12.99
N GLN A 14 -42.62 22.87 -14.01
CA GLN A 14 -42.25 21.80 -14.92
C GLN A 14 -41.23 22.27 -15.95
N LEU A 15 -40.29 21.39 -16.28
CA LEU A 15 -39.32 21.64 -17.35
C LEU A 15 -40.04 21.85 -18.68
N THR A 16 -39.67 22.90 -19.40
CA THR A 16 -40.12 23.14 -20.78
C THR A 16 -39.66 22.02 -21.71
N ASP A 17 -40.27 21.87 -22.88
CA ASP A 17 -39.82 20.87 -23.87
C ASP A 17 -38.37 21.08 -24.31
N SER A 18 -37.92 22.35 -24.38
CA SER A 18 -36.53 22.69 -24.65
C SER A 18 -35.60 22.22 -23.55
N GLU A 19 -35.93 22.47 -22.27
CA GLU A 19 -35.13 22.02 -21.14
C GLU A 19 -35.14 20.50 -20.99
N ARG A 20 -36.28 19.84 -21.24
CA ARG A 20 -36.36 18.37 -21.29
C ARG A 20 -35.45 17.81 -22.38
N LYS A 21 -35.42 18.44 -23.56
CA LYS A 21 -34.55 18.03 -24.66
C LYS A 21 -33.07 18.32 -24.38
N GLN A 22 -32.75 19.44 -23.74
CA GLN A 22 -31.39 19.74 -23.28
C GLN A 22 -30.93 18.74 -22.21
N PHE A 23 -31.78 18.42 -21.23
CA PHE A 23 -31.50 17.40 -20.23
C PHE A 23 -31.33 16.02 -20.86
N ALA A 24 -32.20 15.63 -21.80
CA ALA A 24 -32.08 14.36 -22.52
C ALA A 24 -30.77 14.31 -23.33
N THR A 25 -30.43 15.39 -24.04
CA THR A 25 -29.18 15.49 -24.81
C THR A 25 -27.96 15.44 -23.89
N TRP A 26 -27.99 16.15 -22.77
CA TRP A 26 -26.95 16.08 -21.73
C TRP A 26 -26.87 14.65 -21.17
N PHE A 27 -27.99 14.04 -20.82
CA PHE A 27 -28.03 12.69 -20.26
C PHE A 27 -27.51 11.63 -21.24
N GLU A 28 -27.91 11.70 -22.51
CA GLU A 28 -27.39 10.81 -23.56
C GLU A 28 -25.88 11.04 -23.72
N ARG A 29 -25.44 12.28 -23.90
CA ARG A 29 -23.99 12.60 -24.00
C ARG A 29 -23.19 12.21 -22.77
N THR A 30 -23.78 12.23 -21.58
CA THR A 30 -23.11 12.01 -20.29
C THR A 30 -23.24 10.57 -19.77
N PHE A 31 -24.19 9.76 -20.23
CA PHE A 31 -24.41 8.43 -19.64
C PHE A 31 -24.58 7.31 -20.67
N VAL A 32 -25.17 7.56 -21.84
CA VAL A 32 -25.45 6.55 -22.86
C VAL A 32 -25.40 7.20 -24.24
N LEU A 33 -24.39 6.86 -25.06
CA LEU A 33 -24.35 7.38 -26.42
C LEU A 33 -25.65 7.02 -27.16
N PRO A 34 -26.08 7.82 -28.15
CA PRO A 34 -27.24 7.49 -28.97
C PRO A 34 -27.20 6.01 -29.38
N GLU A 35 -28.36 5.33 -29.35
CA GLU A 35 -28.53 3.91 -29.72
C GLU A 35 -28.09 2.88 -28.66
N GLY A 36 -27.68 3.31 -27.45
CA GLY A 36 -27.39 2.38 -26.35
C GLY A 36 -25.94 1.89 -26.29
N VAL A 37 -25.05 2.49 -27.09
CA VAL A 37 -23.61 2.18 -27.08
C VAL A 37 -22.96 2.75 -25.83
N GLN A 38 -22.15 1.96 -25.14
CA GLN A 38 -21.42 2.40 -23.96
C GLN A 38 -20.40 3.48 -24.35
N SER A 39 -20.23 4.51 -23.52
CA SER A 39 -19.14 5.49 -23.70
C SER A 39 -17.85 4.97 -23.04
N PRO A 40 -16.66 5.09 -23.68
CA PRO A 40 -15.38 4.80 -23.05
C PRO A 40 -14.94 5.89 -22.06
N GLY A 41 -15.75 6.93 -21.89
CA GLY A 41 -15.46 8.12 -21.09
C GLY A 41 -14.40 9.03 -21.72
N PRO A 42 -13.97 10.08 -21.01
CA PRO A 42 -13.01 11.02 -21.54
C PRO A 42 -11.65 10.34 -21.77
N GLN A 43 -11.03 10.68 -22.89
CA GLN A 43 -9.69 10.23 -23.26
C GLN A 43 -8.75 11.42 -23.28
N ARG A 44 -7.62 11.29 -22.59
CA ARG A 44 -6.57 12.31 -22.50
C ARG A 44 -5.24 11.67 -22.86
N PRO A 45 -4.33 12.38 -23.55
CA PRO A 45 -2.98 11.88 -23.75
C PRO A 45 -2.35 11.52 -22.41
N ARG A 46 -1.78 10.31 -22.30
CA ARG A 46 -1.17 9.84 -21.05
C ARG A 46 0.33 10.07 -21.08
N ARG A 47 0.81 11.10 -20.37
CA ARG A 47 2.24 11.29 -20.11
C ARG A 47 2.76 10.13 -19.26
N LEU A 48 4.01 9.73 -19.45
CA LEU A 48 4.64 8.75 -18.56
C LEU A 48 4.76 9.34 -17.16
N THR A 49 4.35 8.57 -16.15
CA THR A 49 4.71 8.90 -14.76
C THR A 49 6.22 8.80 -14.55
N ARG A 50 6.69 9.30 -13.42
CA ARG A 50 8.09 9.18 -13.02
C ARG A 50 8.55 7.71 -12.99
N GLU A 51 7.73 6.83 -12.43
CA GLU A 51 8.00 5.39 -12.32
C GLU A 51 7.90 4.68 -13.69
N GLU A 52 6.91 5.03 -14.50
CA GLU A 52 6.78 4.54 -15.88
C GLU A 52 7.97 4.96 -16.76
N LEU A 53 8.44 6.21 -16.61
CA LEU A 53 9.63 6.74 -17.30
C LEU A 53 10.88 5.97 -16.91
N GLN A 54 11.07 5.73 -15.61
CA GLN A 54 12.21 4.97 -15.09
C GLN A 54 12.25 3.55 -15.68
N ASN A 55 11.14 2.81 -15.55
CA ASN A 55 11.02 1.45 -16.06
C ASN A 55 11.20 1.39 -17.58
N THR A 56 10.64 2.38 -18.29
CA THR A 56 10.78 2.46 -19.74
C THR A 56 12.24 2.62 -20.16
N LEU A 57 12.98 3.52 -19.50
CA LEU A 57 14.37 3.78 -19.84
C LEU A 57 15.25 2.57 -19.57
N GLU A 58 15.07 1.87 -18.46
CA GLU A 58 15.83 0.65 -18.15
C GLU A 58 15.55 -0.45 -19.18
N ASP A 59 14.28 -0.66 -19.54
CA ASP A 59 13.89 -1.72 -20.47
C ASP A 59 14.40 -1.45 -21.90
N ILE A 60 14.31 -0.21 -22.39
CA ILE A 60 14.75 0.11 -23.77
C ILE A 60 16.26 0.31 -23.87
N LEU A 61 16.92 0.81 -22.82
CA LEU A 61 18.38 1.05 -22.82
C LEU A 61 19.20 -0.12 -22.28
N ARG A 62 18.55 -1.12 -21.65
CA ARG A 62 19.20 -2.31 -21.07
C ARG A 62 20.28 -1.96 -20.03
N ILE A 63 19.98 -0.99 -19.18
CA ILE A 63 20.84 -0.54 -18.08
C ILE A 63 20.04 -0.42 -16.79
N ASP A 64 20.71 -0.56 -15.65
CA ASP A 64 20.13 -0.25 -14.35
C ASP A 64 20.31 1.24 -14.04
N ILE A 65 19.20 1.96 -13.80
CA ILE A 65 19.26 3.36 -13.34
C ILE A 65 18.89 3.55 -11.88
N ARG A 66 18.42 2.47 -11.23
CA ARG A 66 18.30 2.37 -9.77
C ARG A 66 19.68 2.27 -9.12
N GLU A 67 19.92 3.10 -8.11
CA GLU A 67 21.15 3.02 -7.31
C GLU A 67 21.13 1.76 -6.46
N THR A 68 22.30 1.13 -6.27
CA THR A 68 22.39 0.03 -5.30
C THR A 68 22.13 0.59 -3.91
N VAL A 69 21.39 -0.15 -3.08
CA VAL A 69 21.17 0.23 -1.69
C VAL A 69 22.48 0.05 -0.91
N THR A 70 23.37 1.03 -1.01
CA THR A 70 24.64 1.06 -0.28
C THR A 70 24.41 1.44 1.18
N ASN A 71 25.39 1.11 2.03
CA ASN A 71 25.46 1.33 3.48
C ASN A 71 25.20 2.79 3.90
N SER A 72 23.96 3.25 3.81
CA SER A 72 23.53 4.53 4.36
C SER A 72 23.28 4.35 5.86
N ARG A 73 23.80 5.26 6.69
CA ARG A 73 23.48 5.33 8.13
C ARG A 73 21.97 5.44 8.40
N LEU A 74 21.20 5.85 7.39
CA LEU A 74 19.76 6.07 7.47
C LEU A 74 18.95 4.81 7.12
N HIS A 75 19.56 3.82 6.47
CA HIS A 75 18.94 2.57 6.02
C HIS A 75 17.65 2.77 5.19
N VAL A 76 17.58 3.88 4.45
CA VAL A 76 16.50 4.19 3.50
C VAL A 76 16.87 3.73 2.09
N ILE A 77 15.86 3.55 1.23
CA ILE A 77 16.08 3.23 -0.19
C ILE A 77 16.50 4.55 -0.88
N PRO A 78 17.70 4.61 -1.50
CA PRO A 78 18.17 5.83 -2.14
C PRO A 78 17.26 6.24 -3.29
N ASP A 79 17.22 7.54 -3.56
CA ASP A 79 16.56 8.07 -4.75
C ASP A 79 17.30 7.63 -6.01
N THR A 80 16.54 7.24 -7.03
CA THR A 80 17.10 6.90 -8.34
C THR A 80 17.54 8.14 -9.09
N VAL A 81 18.19 7.97 -10.25
CA VAL A 81 18.49 9.12 -11.14
C VAL A 81 17.23 9.88 -11.50
N ILE A 82 16.13 9.19 -11.80
CA ILE A 82 14.88 9.84 -12.19
C ILE A 82 14.32 10.67 -11.02
N GLU A 83 14.36 10.14 -9.80
CA GLU A 83 13.80 10.83 -8.63
C GLU A 83 14.62 12.05 -8.19
N LYS A 84 15.92 12.07 -8.49
CA LYS A 84 16.77 13.26 -8.28
C LYS A 84 16.41 14.40 -9.23
N PHE A 85 15.81 14.10 -10.38
CA PHE A 85 15.45 15.10 -11.40
C PHE A 85 13.98 15.49 -11.36
N PHE A 86 13.08 14.57 -11.00
CA PHE A 86 11.64 14.77 -11.07
C PHE A 86 10.97 14.53 -9.71
N ALA A 87 10.12 15.49 -9.32
CA ALA A 87 9.31 15.39 -8.11
C ALA A 87 8.36 14.19 -8.18
N THR A 88 7.94 13.71 -7.01
CA THR A 88 6.90 12.68 -6.90
C THR A 88 5.62 13.17 -7.57
N GLY A 89 5.01 12.31 -8.39
CA GLY A 89 3.78 12.65 -9.11
C GLY A 89 2.63 13.01 -8.17
N VAL A 90 1.86 14.03 -8.54
CA VAL A 90 0.66 14.44 -7.81
C VAL A 90 -0.49 13.51 -8.18
N ARG A 91 -1.20 13.00 -7.17
CA ARG A 91 -2.39 12.17 -7.41
C ARG A 91 -3.54 13.03 -7.91
N GLY A 92 -4.19 12.61 -8.99
CA GLY A 92 -5.39 13.25 -9.51
C GLY A 92 -6.67 12.77 -8.85
N ALA A 93 -7.81 13.09 -9.45
CA ALA A 93 -9.13 12.72 -8.95
C ALA A 93 -9.37 11.19 -8.97
N SER A 94 -8.62 10.45 -9.81
CA SER A 94 -8.56 8.98 -9.74
C SER A 94 -7.99 8.44 -8.42
N GLY A 95 -7.25 9.26 -7.68
CA GLY A 95 -6.47 8.85 -6.52
C GLY A 95 -5.08 8.33 -6.87
N PHE A 96 -4.66 8.41 -8.13
CA PHE A 96 -3.37 7.91 -8.60
C PHE A 96 -2.57 8.99 -9.33
N SER A 97 -1.25 8.84 -9.33
CA SER A 97 -0.30 9.74 -10.02
C SER A 97 -0.29 9.54 -11.54
N ASN A 98 -0.85 8.43 -12.03
CA ASN A 98 -1.04 8.17 -13.46
C ASN A 98 -2.30 8.83 -14.05
N ASP A 99 -2.96 9.70 -13.28
CA ASP A 99 -4.09 10.50 -13.72
C ASP A 99 -3.69 11.46 -14.85
N ALA A 100 -4.27 11.25 -16.03
CA ALA A 100 -3.91 11.97 -17.24
C ALA A 100 -4.21 13.46 -17.13
N ASP A 101 -5.29 13.87 -16.45
CA ASP A 101 -5.63 15.29 -16.30
C ASP A 101 -4.62 16.00 -15.42
N THR A 102 -4.22 15.39 -14.29
CA THR A 102 -3.21 15.98 -13.40
C THR A 102 -1.84 15.99 -14.05
N LEU A 103 -1.41 14.89 -14.67
CA LEU A 103 -0.11 14.79 -15.34
C LEU A 103 0.06 15.82 -16.45
N ASN A 104 -1.01 16.14 -17.18
CA ASN A 104 -0.96 17.09 -18.29
C ASN A 104 -1.00 18.56 -17.84
N ARG A 105 -1.34 18.84 -16.57
CA ARG A 105 -1.28 20.21 -16.00
C ARG A 105 0.13 20.60 -15.56
N GLU A 106 0.99 19.62 -15.30
CA GLU A 106 2.37 19.89 -14.91
C GLU A 106 3.21 20.37 -16.10
N SER A 107 4.02 21.41 -15.89
CA SER A 107 4.91 21.93 -16.94
C SER A 107 6.06 20.95 -17.23
N ILE A 108 6.47 20.91 -18.50
CA ILE A 108 7.61 20.10 -18.95
C ILE A 108 8.85 21.00 -19.03
N ASP A 109 9.79 20.80 -18.12
CA ASP A 109 11.12 21.42 -18.21
C ASP A 109 12.03 20.58 -19.12
N VAL A 110 11.99 20.90 -20.42
CA VAL A 110 12.79 20.21 -21.46
C VAL A 110 14.29 20.22 -21.15
N GLN A 111 14.82 21.26 -20.50
CA GLN A 111 16.24 21.32 -20.12
C GLN A 111 16.55 20.30 -19.03
N ASN A 112 15.65 20.15 -18.06
CA ASN A 112 15.80 19.15 -17.01
C ASN A 112 15.72 17.72 -17.56
N TYR A 113 14.79 17.46 -18.48
CA TYR A 113 14.72 16.20 -19.22
C TYR A 113 16.00 15.92 -20.01
N ALA A 114 16.51 16.91 -20.75
CA ALA A 114 17.73 16.76 -21.54
C ALA A 114 18.95 16.43 -20.67
N ARG A 115 19.10 17.09 -19.52
CA ARG A 115 20.16 16.77 -18.54
C ARG A 115 20.01 15.35 -17.99
N CYS A 116 18.80 14.96 -17.59
CA CYS A 116 18.51 13.64 -17.05
C CYS A 116 18.84 12.54 -18.08
N PHE A 117 18.29 12.65 -19.29
CA PHE A 117 18.50 11.67 -20.34
C PHE A 117 19.94 11.61 -20.83
N SER A 118 20.65 12.75 -20.88
CA SER A 118 22.09 12.75 -21.21
C SER A 118 22.91 11.98 -20.16
N LEU A 119 22.60 12.14 -18.88
CA LEU A 119 23.25 11.41 -17.79
C LEU A 119 22.96 9.91 -17.89
N ILE A 120 21.73 9.53 -18.18
CA ILE A 120 21.33 8.12 -18.35
C ILE A 120 22.01 7.50 -19.58
N LEU A 121 22.03 8.21 -20.72
CA LEU A 121 22.72 7.76 -21.93
C LEU A 121 24.22 7.58 -21.71
N SER A 122 24.87 8.39 -20.85
CA SER A 122 26.29 8.14 -20.52
C SER A 122 26.53 6.84 -19.74
N ARG A 123 25.50 6.26 -19.09
CA ARG A 123 25.62 4.93 -18.47
C ARG A 123 25.60 3.81 -19.50
N VAL A 124 24.94 4.01 -20.64
CA VAL A 124 25.01 3.08 -21.79
C VAL A 124 26.44 2.99 -22.30
N ASP A 125 27.15 4.13 -22.40
CA ASP A 125 28.54 4.16 -22.86
C ASP A 125 29.48 3.31 -21.99
N ALA A 126 29.17 3.18 -20.70
CA ALA A 126 29.91 2.40 -19.72
C ALA A 126 29.51 0.91 -19.65
N SER A 127 28.41 0.50 -20.31
CA SER A 127 27.87 -0.86 -20.23
C SER A 127 28.05 -1.62 -21.54
N GLU A 128 28.96 -2.59 -21.55
CA GLU A 128 29.24 -3.44 -22.73
C GLU A 128 28.00 -4.20 -23.22
N SER A 129 27.21 -4.74 -22.29
CA SER A 129 25.98 -5.47 -22.60
C SER A 129 24.91 -4.57 -23.20
N ALA A 130 24.76 -3.34 -22.69
CA ALA A 130 23.83 -2.37 -23.23
C ALA A 130 24.22 -1.92 -24.65
N ARG A 131 25.52 -1.64 -24.88
CA ARG A 131 26.02 -1.29 -26.22
C ARG A 131 25.77 -2.42 -27.21
N THR A 132 26.08 -3.66 -26.83
CA THR A 132 25.84 -4.84 -27.69
C THR A 132 24.35 -5.00 -28.01
N ALA A 133 23.46 -4.84 -27.03
CA ALA A 133 22.02 -4.95 -27.24
C ALA A 133 21.43 -3.84 -28.13
N LEU A 134 21.91 -2.61 -27.97
CA LEU A 134 21.40 -1.44 -28.71
C LEU A 134 22.00 -1.33 -30.12
N PHE A 135 23.31 -1.53 -30.23
CA PHE A 135 24.07 -1.28 -31.44
C PHE A 135 24.28 -2.54 -32.29
N GLY A 136 24.11 -3.73 -31.72
CA GLY A 136 24.45 -5.01 -32.35
C GLY A 136 25.94 -5.37 -32.23
N SER A 137 26.75 -4.52 -31.60
CA SER A 137 28.18 -4.72 -31.36
C SER A 137 28.63 -3.97 -30.11
N GLU A 138 29.74 -4.40 -29.50
CA GLU A 138 30.32 -3.69 -28.35
C GLU A 138 30.78 -2.27 -28.74
N LYS A 139 31.42 -2.14 -29.90
CA LYS A 139 31.91 -0.88 -30.44
C LYS A 139 31.30 -0.65 -31.81
N LEU A 140 30.86 0.57 -32.03
CA LEU A 140 30.43 1.02 -33.34
C LEU A 140 31.65 1.28 -34.22
N PRO A 141 31.66 0.84 -35.49
CA PRO A 141 32.72 1.17 -36.44
C PRO A 141 32.76 2.69 -36.69
N GLU A 142 33.95 3.26 -36.89
CA GLU A 142 34.10 4.69 -37.16
C GLU A 142 33.49 5.11 -38.50
N ASP A 143 33.52 4.20 -39.48
CA ASP A 143 32.95 4.33 -40.81
C ASP A 143 31.51 3.78 -40.91
N LEU A 144 30.77 3.76 -39.80
CA LEU A 144 29.37 3.32 -39.77
C LEU A 144 28.56 3.98 -40.89
N SER A 145 28.03 3.15 -41.78
CA SER A 145 27.23 3.63 -42.90
C SER A 145 25.96 4.30 -42.43
N ARG A 146 25.47 5.28 -43.21
CA ARG A 146 24.21 5.97 -42.91
C ARG A 146 23.02 5.00 -42.81
N SER A 147 23.01 3.92 -43.61
CA SER A 147 21.96 2.90 -43.55
C SER A 147 22.00 2.10 -42.24
N ALA A 148 23.19 1.65 -41.82
CA ALA A 148 23.35 0.94 -40.55
C ALA A 148 22.99 1.83 -39.34
N ALA A 149 23.37 3.11 -39.37
CA ALA A 149 22.96 4.08 -38.36
C ALA A 149 21.43 4.25 -38.32
N ALA A 150 20.79 4.33 -39.49
CA ALA A 150 19.34 4.46 -39.58
C ALA A 150 18.62 3.21 -39.02
N GLU A 151 19.12 2.00 -39.24
CA GLU A 151 18.56 0.78 -38.65
C GLU A 151 18.67 0.75 -37.11
N ILE A 152 19.79 1.20 -36.55
CA ILE A 152 19.97 1.33 -35.10
C ILE A 152 18.96 2.34 -34.53
N ILE A 153 18.84 3.50 -35.17
CA ILE A 153 17.89 4.56 -34.79
C ILE A 153 16.46 4.05 -34.89
N ASP A 154 16.10 3.32 -35.96
CA ASP A 154 14.77 2.77 -36.16
C ASP A 154 14.38 1.79 -35.06
N ARG A 155 15.27 0.84 -34.71
CA ARG A 155 15.01 -0.11 -33.62
C ARG A 155 14.82 0.59 -32.29
N PHE A 156 15.71 1.53 -31.96
CA PHE A 156 15.61 2.27 -30.70
C PHE A 156 14.35 3.13 -30.63
N ALA A 157 14.05 3.90 -31.67
CA ALA A 157 12.91 4.79 -31.68
C ALA A 157 11.57 4.05 -31.80
N THR A 158 11.52 2.88 -32.45
CA THR A 158 10.35 2.01 -32.42
C THR A 158 10.06 1.51 -30.99
N ALA A 159 11.10 1.07 -30.26
CA ALA A 159 10.95 0.68 -28.85
C ALA A 159 10.56 1.87 -27.95
N ALA A 160 11.15 3.05 -28.20
CA ALA A 160 10.89 4.27 -27.45
C ALA A 160 9.49 4.84 -27.70
N PHE A 161 8.98 4.79 -28.93
CA PHE A 161 7.64 5.29 -29.26
C PHE A 161 6.56 4.21 -29.13
N ARG A 162 6.96 2.94 -28.92
CA ARG A 162 6.10 1.77 -28.70
C ARG A 162 5.18 1.44 -29.89
N ARG A 163 5.58 1.92 -31.07
CA ARG A 163 4.90 1.72 -32.36
C ARG A 163 5.90 1.90 -33.50
N PRO A 164 5.58 1.43 -34.71
CA PRO A 164 6.34 1.77 -35.90
C PRO A 164 6.46 3.28 -36.10
N LEU A 165 7.62 3.72 -36.59
CA LEU A 165 7.88 5.12 -36.92
C LEU A 165 7.15 5.53 -38.19
N THR A 166 6.64 6.75 -38.21
CA THR A 166 6.25 7.39 -39.48
C THR A 166 7.50 7.72 -40.29
N ARG A 167 7.34 7.83 -41.62
CA ARG A 167 8.43 8.23 -42.52
C ARG A 167 9.09 9.56 -42.10
N SER A 168 8.27 10.54 -41.70
CA SER A 168 8.75 11.84 -41.23
C SER A 168 9.52 11.77 -39.92
N GLU A 169 9.06 10.95 -38.96
CA GLU A 169 9.78 10.76 -37.69
C GLU A 169 11.15 10.12 -37.93
N ARG A 170 11.19 9.09 -38.77
CA ARG A 170 12.44 8.44 -39.18
C ARG A 170 13.41 9.43 -39.84
N GLU A 171 12.94 10.15 -40.85
CA GLU A 171 13.77 11.14 -41.57
C GLU A 171 14.29 12.24 -40.63
N ALA A 172 13.47 12.71 -39.69
CA ALA A 172 13.89 13.72 -38.70
C ALA A 172 14.99 13.20 -37.76
N LEU A 173 14.87 11.98 -37.24
CA LEU A 173 15.86 11.40 -36.33
C LEU A 173 17.18 11.08 -37.05
N VAL A 174 17.12 10.55 -38.27
CA VAL A 174 18.33 10.30 -39.07
C VAL A 174 19.01 11.62 -39.43
N LYS A 175 18.26 12.71 -39.67
CA LYS A 175 18.84 14.03 -39.90
C LYS A 175 19.60 14.58 -38.69
N VAL A 176 19.16 14.25 -37.46
CA VAL A 176 19.92 14.59 -36.24
C VAL A 176 21.26 13.85 -36.22
N TYR A 177 21.28 12.57 -36.60
CA TYR A 177 22.52 11.80 -36.76
C TYR A 177 23.43 12.41 -37.84
N ASP A 178 22.90 12.71 -39.02
CA ASP A 178 23.65 13.29 -40.15
C ASP A 178 24.35 14.59 -39.72
N ARG A 179 23.64 15.47 -38.99
CA ARG A 179 24.22 16.71 -38.47
C ARG A 179 25.24 16.49 -37.36
N GLY A 180 25.03 15.48 -36.51
CA GLY A 180 26.03 15.07 -35.52
C GLY A 180 27.33 14.60 -36.17
N ARG A 181 27.25 13.85 -37.27
CA ARG A 181 28.42 13.34 -38.00
C ARG A 181 29.30 14.41 -38.64
N GLU A 182 28.79 15.62 -38.86
CA GLU A 182 29.59 16.77 -39.32
C GLU A 182 30.72 17.10 -38.33
N THR A 183 30.55 16.82 -37.03
CA THR A 183 31.49 17.24 -35.97
C THR A 183 31.83 16.17 -34.93
N GLN A 184 31.13 15.03 -34.92
CA GLN A 184 31.23 14.00 -33.88
C GLN A 184 31.48 12.61 -34.48
N ALA A 185 32.09 11.72 -33.69
CA ALA A 185 32.19 10.30 -34.01
C ALA A 185 30.81 9.62 -34.12
N ALA A 186 30.73 8.47 -34.80
CA ALA A 186 29.48 7.76 -35.07
C ALA A 186 28.66 7.46 -33.79
N ALA A 187 29.32 7.00 -32.73
CA ALA A 187 28.66 6.72 -31.45
C ALA A 187 28.03 7.97 -30.82
N ALA A 188 28.74 9.11 -30.82
CA ALA A 188 28.24 10.36 -30.28
C ALA A 188 27.08 10.95 -31.11
N ALA A 189 27.13 10.79 -32.44
CA ALA A 189 26.03 11.18 -33.32
C ALA A 189 24.77 10.30 -33.11
N ILE A 190 24.93 8.98 -32.91
CA ILE A 190 23.81 8.10 -32.53
C ILE A 190 23.23 8.51 -31.18
N ARG A 191 24.08 8.82 -30.20
CA ARG A 191 23.62 9.30 -28.88
C ARG A 191 22.80 10.59 -29.00
N SER A 192 23.17 11.50 -29.91
CA SER A 192 22.38 12.70 -30.19
C SER A 192 21.01 12.37 -30.79
N ALA A 193 20.93 11.40 -31.68
CA ALA A 193 19.64 10.90 -32.21
C ALA A 193 18.80 10.19 -31.14
N PHE A 194 19.43 9.43 -30.23
CA PHE A 194 18.74 8.81 -29.09
C PHE A 194 18.20 9.88 -28.14
N LEU A 195 19.00 10.90 -27.81
CA LEU A 195 18.55 12.02 -26.99
C LEU A 195 17.37 12.76 -27.65
N ALA A 196 17.44 13.02 -28.95
CA ALA A 196 16.32 13.62 -29.69
C ALA A 196 15.05 12.75 -29.67
N THR A 197 15.21 11.43 -29.74
CA THR A 197 14.11 10.47 -29.59
C THR A 197 13.49 10.56 -28.20
N LEU A 198 14.30 10.56 -27.13
CA LEU A 198 13.82 10.64 -25.75
C LEU A 198 13.20 12.00 -25.41
N LEU A 199 13.58 13.08 -26.09
CA LEU A 199 12.96 14.40 -25.93
C LEU A 199 11.68 14.59 -26.77
N SER A 200 11.34 13.63 -27.62
CA SER A 200 10.13 13.69 -28.45
C SER A 200 8.86 13.55 -27.60
N PRO A 201 7.78 14.29 -27.92
CA PRO A 201 6.45 14.02 -27.37
C PRO A 201 6.02 12.56 -27.54
N SER A 202 6.38 11.90 -28.65
CA SER A 202 6.05 10.48 -28.91
C SER A 202 6.71 9.51 -27.92
N PHE A 203 7.77 9.93 -27.22
CA PHE A 203 8.36 9.14 -26.12
C PHE A 203 7.70 9.46 -24.79
N LEU A 204 7.55 10.76 -24.47
CA LEU A 204 7.05 11.25 -23.18
C LEU A 204 5.56 10.95 -22.97
N PHE A 205 4.80 10.80 -24.06
CA PHE A 205 3.38 10.52 -24.04
C PHE A 205 3.05 9.20 -24.74
N ARG A 206 2.03 8.52 -24.23
CA ARG A 206 1.34 7.41 -24.87
C ARG A 206 0.18 7.98 -25.68
N PHE A 207 0.47 8.34 -26.93
CA PHE A 207 -0.55 8.84 -27.84
C PHE A 207 -1.36 7.68 -28.44
N GLU A 208 -2.66 7.90 -28.50
CA GLU A 208 -3.58 7.09 -29.29
C GLU A 208 -4.01 7.93 -30.49
N SER A 209 -4.26 7.26 -31.61
CA SER A 209 -4.65 7.88 -32.87
C SER A 209 -5.97 8.63 -32.67
N PRO A 210 -6.09 9.87 -33.17
CA PRO A 210 -7.27 10.69 -33.00
C PRO A 210 -8.50 10.05 -33.66
N ARG A 211 -9.67 10.20 -33.03
CA ARG A 211 -10.95 9.73 -33.58
C ARG A 211 -11.38 10.64 -34.73
N SER A 212 -11.86 10.06 -35.83
CA SER A 212 -12.58 10.80 -36.88
C SER A 212 -14.10 10.67 -36.77
N GLU A 213 -14.62 9.82 -35.87
CA GLU A 213 -16.03 9.42 -35.81
C GLU A 213 -16.73 9.90 -34.53
N GLU A 214 -18.07 10.09 -34.62
CA GLU A 214 -18.93 10.47 -33.50
C GLU A 214 -19.12 9.32 -32.47
N HIS A 215 -18.77 8.09 -32.83
CA HIS A 215 -18.96 6.87 -32.03
C HIS A 215 -17.64 6.27 -31.51
N PRO A 216 -17.69 5.45 -30.45
CA PRO A 216 -16.56 4.69 -29.96
C PRO A 216 -16.03 3.68 -30.96
N VAL A 217 -14.71 3.71 -31.11
CA VAL A 217 -13.97 2.77 -31.93
C VAL A 217 -13.03 1.97 -31.02
N PRO A 218 -12.77 0.70 -31.35
CA PRO A 218 -11.72 -0.05 -30.68
C PRO A 218 -10.38 0.67 -30.78
N VAL A 219 -9.55 0.57 -29.75
CA VAL A 219 -8.13 0.93 -29.88
C VAL A 219 -7.46 -0.01 -30.89
N THR A 220 -6.37 0.42 -31.50
CA THR A 220 -5.56 -0.50 -32.34
C THR A 220 -4.85 -1.52 -31.47
N ASP A 221 -4.43 -2.67 -32.01
CA ASP A 221 -3.69 -3.66 -31.21
C ASP A 221 -2.37 -3.12 -30.65
N HIS A 222 -1.70 -2.19 -31.35
CA HIS A 222 -0.51 -1.51 -30.82
C HIS A 222 -0.86 -0.62 -29.61
N GLU A 223 -1.96 0.11 -29.68
CA GLU A 223 -2.46 0.92 -28.56
C GLU A 223 -2.89 0.01 -27.39
N LEU A 224 -3.55 -1.12 -27.67
CA LEU A 224 -3.94 -2.10 -26.66
C LEU A 224 -2.72 -2.74 -25.99
N ALA A 225 -1.67 -3.08 -26.74
CA ALA A 225 -0.42 -3.59 -26.19
C ALA A 225 0.23 -2.58 -25.22
N VAL A 226 0.20 -1.29 -25.56
CA VAL A 226 0.68 -0.21 -24.68
C VAL A 226 -0.22 -0.03 -23.46
N ARG A 227 -1.56 -0.03 -23.62
CA ARG A 227 -2.49 0.03 -22.48
C ARG A 227 -2.23 -1.13 -21.51
N LEU A 228 -2.10 -2.35 -22.03
CA LEU A 228 -1.86 -3.56 -21.25
C LEU A 228 -0.50 -3.54 -20.53
N SER A 229 0.59 -3.20 -21.24
CA SER A 229 1.94 -3.22 -20.67
C SER A 229 2.12 -2.18 -19.57
N TYR A 230 1.61 -0.97 -19.74
CA TYR A 230 1.73 0.06 -18.73
C TYR A 230 0.79 -0.14 -17.55
N PHE A 231 -0.38 -0.75 -17.79
CA PHE A 231 -1.26 -1.16 -16.69
C PHE A 231 -0.59 -2.23 -15.82
N LEU A 232 -0.10 -3.32 -16.41
CA LEU A 232 0.38 -4.48 -15.63
C LEU A 232 1.86 -4.43 -15.21
N TRP A 233 2.70 -3.73 -15.97
CA TRP A 233 4.15 -3.65 -15.71
C TRP A 233 4.67 -2.24 -15.52
N SER A 234 3.86 -1.20 -15.77
CA SER A 234 4.31 0.20 -15.83
C SER A 234 5.57 0.35 -16.70
N ALA A 235 5.60 -0.35 -17.83
CA ALA A 235 6.76 -0.51 -18.72
C ALA A 235 6.29 -0.74 -20.17
N PRO A 236 7.16 -0.55 -21.18
CA PRO A 236 6.82 -0.78 -22.59
C PRO A 236 6.43 -2.24 -22.87
N PRO A 237 5.64 -2.49 -23.94
CA PRO A 237 5.26 -3.84 -24.33
C PRO A 237 6.52 -4.63 -24.73
N ASP A 238 6.57 -5.91 -24.34
CA ASP A 238 7.64 -6.80 -24.77
C ASP A 238 7.45 -7.27 -26.22
N SER A 239 8.46 -7.96 -26.76
CA SER A 239 8.43 -8.42 -28.15
C SER A 239 7.23 -9.31 -28.45
N LYS A 240 6.75 -10.11 -27.48
CA LYS A 240 5.58 -10.96 -27.69
C LYS A 240 4.30 -10.17 -27.85
N LEU A 241 4.09 -9.14 -27.02
CA LEU A 241 2.95 -8.22 -27.20
C LEU A 241 3.04 -7.45 -28.51
N GLN A 242 4.24 -7.03 -28.91
CA GLN A 242 4.45 -6.33 -30.18
C GLN A 242 4.11 -7.24 -31.38
N GLU A 243 4.58 -8.49 -31.38
CA GLU A 243 4.27 -9.47 -32.43
C GLU A 243 2.76 -9.74 -32.54
N LEU A 244 2.07 -9.93 -31.41
CA LEU A 244 0.62 -10.12 -31.40
C LEU A 244 -0.13 -8.89 -31.92
N ALA A 245 0.41 -7.70 -31.64
CA ALA A 245 -0.17 -6.46 -32.14
C ALA A 245 0.03 -6.26 -33.65
N GLU A 246 1.21 -6.60 -34.16
CA GLU A 246 1.50 -6.60 -35.60
C GLU A 246 0.60 -7.57 -36.37
N ASN A 247 0.27 -8.71 -35.75
CA ASN A 247 -0.59 -9.73 -36.33
C ASN A 247 -2.10 -9.49 -36.10
N ASN A 248 -2.50 -8.40 -35.43
CA ASN A 248 -3.89 -8.07 -35.09
C ASN A 248 -4.62 -9.17 -34.31
N GLU A 249 -3.94 -9.82 -33.35
CA GLU A 249 -4.49 -10.92 -32.57
C GLU A 249 -4.91 -10.53 -31.15
N LEU A 250 -4.52 -9.35 -30.66
CA LEU A 250 -4.59 -8.99 -29.25
C LEU A 250 -6.02 -8.70 -28.78
N HIS A 251 -6.93 -8.31 -29.69
CA HIS A 251 -8.35 -8.15 -29.38
C HIS A 251 -9.12 -9.46 -29.15
N LYS A 252 -8.53 -10.61 -29.51
CA LYS A 252 -9.15 -11.91 -29.26
C LYS A 252 -9.19 -12.16 -27.73
N PRO A 253 -10.38 -12.34 -27.11
CA PRO A 253 -10.50 -12.41 -25.65
C PRO A 253 -9.62 -13.49 -25.00
N GLU A 254 -9.48 -14.64 -25.65
CA GLU A 254 -8.63 -15.75 -25.20
C GLU A 254 -7.13 -15.41 -25.27
N VAL A 255 -6.70 -14.69 -26.29
CA VAL A 255 -5.31 -14.21 -26.42
C VAL A 255 -5.05 -13.18 -25.33
N LEU A 256 -5.97 -12.23 -25.13
CA LEU A 256 -5.82 -11.17 -24.15
C LEU A 256 -5.73 -11.73 -22.72
N ARG A 257 -6.61 -12.68 -22.36
CA ARG A 257 -6.52 -13.40 -21.06
C ARG A 257 -5.21 -14.14 -20.91
N SER A 258 -4.76 -14.86 -21.94
CA SER A 258 -3.47 -15.56 -21.91
C SER A 258 -2.30 -14.60 -21.69
N GLN A 259 -2.32 -13.42 -22.33
CA GLN A 259 -1.29 -12.40 -22.13
C GLN A 259 -1.33 -11.79 -20.73
N VAL A 260 -2.51 -11.49 -20.17
CA VAL A 260 -2.63 -11.02 -18.78
C VAL A 260 -2.00 -12.05 -17.83
N GLN A 261 -2.34 -13.34 -17.97
CA GLN A 261 -1.80 -14.40 -17.10
C GLN A 261 -0.28 -14.54 -17.23
N ARG A 262 0.25 -14.53 -18.46
CA ARG A 262 1.69 -14.54 -18.71
C ARG A 262 2.38 -13.35 -18.06
N MET A 263 1.81 -12.15 -18.19
CA MET A 263 2.41 -10.94 -17.66
C MET A 263 2.37 -10.89 -16.13
N LEU A 264 1.31 -11.42 -15.52
CA LEU A 264 1.22 -11.59 -14.08
C LEU A 264 2.11 -12.72 -13.53
N ALA A 265 2.67 -13.59 -14.37
CA ALA A 265 3.69 -14.55 -13.95
C ALA A 265 5.10 -13.93 -13.93
N ASP A 266 5.33 -12.90 -14.75
CA ASP A 266 6.62 -12.20 -14.86
C ASP A 266 6.96 -11.37 -13.60
N PRO A 267 8.22 -11.31 -13.16
CA PRO A 267 8.65 -10.47 -12.03
C PRO A 267 8.31 -8.97 -12.17
N ARG A 268 8.18 -8.45 -13.40
CA ARG A 268 7.80 -7.05 -13.66
C ARG A 268 6.44 -6.67 -13.11
N ARG A 269 5.56 -7.64 -12.81
CA ARG A 269 4.27 -7.43 -12.15
C ARG A 269 4.39 -6.70 -10.80
N ILE A 270 5.56 -6.76 -10.14
CA ILE A 270 5.77 -6.07 -8.86
C ILE A 270 5.50 -4.56 -8.98
N ALA A 271 5.60 -4.00 -10.19
CA ALA A 271 5.21 -2.63 -10.49
C ALA A 271 3.72 -2.35 -10.23
N LEU A 272 2.81 -3.32 -10.40
CA LEU A 272 1.41 -3.17 -9.98
C LEU A 272 1.33 -3.00 -8.47
N ALA A 273 1.99 -3.86 -7.71
CA ALA A 273 1.99 -3.76 -6.26
C ALA A 273 2.59 -2.43 -5.80
N GLU A 274 3.71 -2.01 -6.40
CA GLU A 274 4.38 -0.75 -6.08
C GLU A 274 3.52 0.47 -6.44
N ASN A 275 2.95 0.52 -7.65
CA ASN A 275 2.27 1.72 -8.14
C ASN A 275 0.79 1.77 -7.78
N LEU A 276 0.02 0.73 -8.12
CA LEU A 276 -1.39 0.64 -7.75
C LEU A 276 -1.52 0.43 -6.25
N GLY A 277 -0.90 -0.62 -5.69
CA GLY A 277 -1.00 -0.93 -4.27
C GLY A 277 -0.38 0.15 -3.38
N GLY A 278 0.79 0.66 -3.75
CA GLY A 278 1.51 1.66 -2.96
C GLY A 278 0.88 3.04 -2.91
N GLU A 279 0.08 3.41 -3.93
CA GLU A 279 -0.70 4.64 -3.91
C GLU A 279 -2.09 4.45 -3.33
N TRP A 280 -2.72 3.30 -3.58
CA TRP A 280 -4.00 2.96 -2.95
C TRP A 280 -3.85 2.88 -1.42
N PHE A 281 -2.84 2.18 -0.92
CA PHE A 281 -2.64 1.97 0.53
C PHE A 281 -1.54 2.86 1.14
N ASP A 282 -1.05 3.85 0.41
CA ASP A 282 -0.11 4.89 0.86
C ASP A 282 1.29 4.43 1.32
N PHE A 283 1.63 3.15 1.16
CA PHE A 283 2.86 2.62 1.73
C PHE A 283 4.15 3.14 1.06
N LYS A 284 4.08 3.75 -0.13
CA LYS A 284 5.25 4.42 -0.76
C LYS A 284 5.90 5.46 0.16
N GLN A 285 5.14 6.08 1.06
CA GLN A 285 5.66 7.08 2.00
C GLN A 285 6.67 6.51 3.00
N LEU A 286 6.64 5.20 3.27
CA LEU A 286 7.56 4.54 4.19
C LEU A 286 8.99 4.44 3.63
N ARG A 287 9.14 4.51 2.31
CA ARG A 287 10.41 4.31 1.60
C ARG A 287 11.52 5.27 2.07
N GLN A 288 11.15 6.51 2.39
CA GLN A 288 12.07 7.56 2.82
C GLN A 288 12.04 7.83 4.34
N LYS A 289 11.21 7.10 5.12
CA LYS A 289 11.18 7.26 6.58
C LYS A 289 12.35 6.52 7.23
N SER A 290 12.96 7.13 8.25
CA SER A 290 13.98 6.49 9.09
C SER A 290 13.55 6.48 10.54
N ALA A 291 13.63 5.32 11.20
CA ALA A 291 13.35 5.14 12.62
C ALA A 291 14.61 5.32 13.49
N VAL A 292 15.75 5.70 12.89
CA VAL A 292 17.03 5.79 13.58
C VAL A 292 17.01 7.01 14.51
N ASN A 293 16.82 6.75 15.81
CA ASN A 293 17.31 7.65 16.84
C ASN A 293 18.84 7.49 16.90
N LYS A 294 19.59 8.58 17.04
CA LYS A 294 21.08 8.64 17.06
C LYS A 294 21.75 7.74 18.12
N ARG A 295 21.00 6.92 18.88
CA ARG A 295 21.44 6.09 20.00
C ARG A 295 21.11 4.58 19.89
N SER A 296 20.42 4.07 18.85
CA SER A 296 20.17 2.61 18.73
C SER A 296 19.93 2.12 17.29
N ASP A 297 20.77 1.17 16.85
CA ASP A 297 20.67 0.49 15.55
C ASP A 297 19.53 -0.55 15.47
N ARG A 298 18.81 -0.82 16.57
CA ARG A 298 17.79 -1.88 16.61
C ARG A 298 16.63 -1.62 15.63
N MET A 299 16.34 -0.35 15.32
CA MET A 299 15.29 0.10 14.39
C MET A 299 15.84 0.48 13.01
N ALA A 300 17.13 0.26 12.75
CA ALA A 300 17.73 0.47 11.44
C ALA A 300 16.99 -0.34 10.37
N GLY A 301 16.58 0.33 9.29
CA GLY A 301 15.89 -0.30 8.16
C GLY A 301 14.46 -0.75 8.44
N PHE A 302 13.88 -0.44 9.61
CA PHE A 302 12.56 -0.93 9.99
C PHE A 302 11.44 -0.44 9.05
N TYR A 303 11.41 0.85 8.71
CA TYR A 303 10.43 1.37 7.75
C TYR A 303 10.63 0.84 6.33
N ARG A 304 11.88 0.53 5.95
CA ARG A 304 12.18 -0.17 4.69
C ARG A 304 11.54 -1.58 4.71
N THR A 305 11.70 -2.34 5.79
CA THR A 305 11.04 -3.65 5.90
C THR A 305 9.51 -3.55 5.98
N GLN A 306 8.95 -2.46 6.51
CA GLN A 306 7.50 -2.22 6.46
C GLN A 306 7.00 -1.88 5.05
N TYR A 307 7.77 -1.08 4.29
CA TYR A 307 7.50 -0.83 2.87
C TYR A 307 7.46 -2.14 2.09
N GLU A 308 8.49 -2.97 2.25
CA GLU A 308 8.59 -4.27 1.58
C GLU A 308 7.52 -5.26 2.07
N GLU A 309 7.15 -5.25 3.36
CA GLU A 309 6.05 -6.04 3.93
C GLU A 309 4.73 -5.75 3.20
N ALA A 310 4.37 -4.46 3.06
CA ALA A 310 3.16 -4.04 2.35
C ALA A 310 3.20 -4.37 0.86
N LEU A 311 4.35 -4.11 0.22
CA LEU A 311 4.57 -4.39 -1.20
C LEU A 311 4.41 -5.88 -1.52
N LEU A 312 5.12 -6.75 -0.79
CA LEU A 312 5.07 -8.19 -0.98
C LEU A 312 3.70 -8.76 -0.58
N PHE A 313 3.06 -8.20 0.44
CA PHE A 313 1.69 -8.58 0.79
C PHE A 313 0.72 -8.30 -0.36
N PHE A 314 0.73 -7.11 -0.97
CA PHE A 314 -0.11 -6.82 -2.13
C PHE A 314 0.25 -7.71 -3.33
N ASP A 315 1.56 -7.88 -3.64
CA ASP A 315 1.99 -8.81 -4.71
C ASP A 315 1.47 -10.22 -4.46
N SER A 316 1.46 -10.70 -3.21
CA SER A 316 1.00 -12.04 -2.87
C SER A 316 -0.49 -12.27 -3.17
N VAL A 317 -1.31 -11.22 -3.06
CA VAL A 317 -2.74 -11.30 -3.41
C VAL A 317 -2.90 -11.57 -4.91
N ILE A 318 -2.07 -10.95 -5.75
CA ILE A 318 -2.04 -11.14 -7.20
C ILE A 318 -1.38 -12.47 -7.57
N ARG A 319 -0.18 -12.70 -7.05
CA ARG A 319 0.68 -13.85 -7.34
C ARG A 319 0.00 -15.17 -7.00
N PHE A 320 -0.69 -15.24 -5.87
CA PHE A 320 -1.34 -16.46 -5.39
C PHE A 320 -2.85 -16.45 -5.60
N ARG A 321 -3.36 -15.58 -6.49
CA ARG A 321 -4.76 -15.53 -6.92
C ARG A 321 -5.74 -15.48 -5.74
N GLN A 322 -5.44 -14.64 -4.76
CA GLN A 322 -6.23 -14.52 -3.53
C GLN A 322 -7.48 -13.66 -3.75
N PRO A 323 -8.55 -13.93 -2.99
CA PRO A 323 -9.78 -13.16 -3.07
C PRO A 323 -9.60 -11.77 -2.43
N LEU A 324 -10.32 -10.76 -2.92
CA LEU A 324 -10.20 -9.35 -2.53
C LEU A 324 -10.36 -9.12 -1.01
N GLN A 325 -11.14 -9.95 -0.34
CA GLN A 325 -11.38 -9.96 1.10
C GLN A 325 -10.08 -10.12 1.90
N LYS A 326 -9.03 -10.73 1.31
CA LYS A 326 -7.73 -10.88 1.95
C LYS A 326 -6.99 -9.55 2.11
N LEU A 327 -7.34 -8.52 1.34
CA LEU A 327 -6.87 -7.16 1.60
C LEU A 327 -7.32 -6.65 2.97
N VAL A 328 -8.46 -7.12 3.48
CA VAL A 328 -8.99 -6.80 4.81
C VAL A 328 -8.47 -7.78 5.86
N ASP A 329 -8.58 -9.09 5.61
CA ASP A 329 -8.26 -10.13 6.61
C ASP A 329 -7.51 -11.35 6.05
N ALA A 330 -6.18 -11.28 6.11
CA ALA A 330 -5.26 -12.37 5.75
C ALA A 330 -4.64 -13.04 7.00
N ASP A 331 -4.33 -14.34 6.91
CA ASP A 331 -3.59 -15.12 7.92
C ASP A 331 -2.10 -15.24 7.58
N TRP A 332 -1.59 -14.40 6.69
CA TRP A 332 -0.18 -14.37 6.35
C TRP A 332 0.37 -12.94 6.31
N ALA A 333 1.69 -12.85 6.36
CA ALA A 333 2.45 -11.62 6.15
C ALA A 333 3.83 -11.95 5.57
N PHE A 334 4.58 -10.93 5.17
CA PHE A 334 5.99 -11.05 4.79
C PHE A 334 6.85 -10.47 5.90
N LEU A 335 7.53 -11.33 6.65
CA LEU A 335 8.31 -10.95 7.82
C LEU A 335 9.62 -11.72 7.86
N ASN A 336 10.67 -11.08 8.36
CA ASN A 336 11.87 -11.77 8.82
C ASN A 336 11.86 -11.94 10.35
N ARG A 337 12.83 -12.69 10.89
CA ARG A 337 12.91 -12.97 12.33
C ARG A 337 13.02 -11.70 13.19
N HIS A 338 13.72 -10.68 12.69
CA HIS A 338 13.90 -9.41 13.39
C HIS A 338 12.58 -8.65 13.50
N GLN A 339 11.87 -8.49 12.40
CA GLN A 339 10.59 -7.79 12.32
C GLN A 339 9.49 -8.50 13.11
N ALA A 340 9.38 -9.83 13.00
CA ALA A 340 8.47 -10.63 13.81
C ALA A 340 8.75 -10.47 15.32
N GLY A 341 10.03 -10.39 15.71
CA GLY A 341 10.44 -10.12 17.09
C GLY A 341 10.07 -8.72 17.58
N ILE A 342 10.15 -7.70 16.72
CA ILE A 342 9.71 -6.33 17.04
C ILE A 342 8.20 -6.29 17.25
N TYR A 343 7.42 -6.89 16.34
CA TYR A 343 5.97 -6.97 16.45
C TYR A 343 5.47 -7.95 17.53
N ARG A 344 6.37 -8.78 18.09
CA ARG A 344 6.06 -9.82 19.09
C ARG A 344 5.12 -10.89 18.55
N LEU A 345 5.26 -11.22 17.27
CA LEU A 345 4.41 -12.19 16.60
C LEU A 345 5.06 -13.57 16.62
N ARG A 346 4.26 -14.58 16.97
CA ARG A 346 4.60 -15.98 16.70
C ARG A 346 4.23 -16.29 15.26
N THR A 347 5.21 -16.73 14.49
CA THR A 347 5.05 -17.00 13.06
C THR A 347 5.65 -18.35 12.71
N THR A 348 5.10 -18.99 11.69
CA THR A 348 5.64 -20.21 11.08
C THR A 348 5.80 -19.98 9.58
N PRO A 349 6.71 -20.68 8.89
CA PRO A 349 6.77 -20.62 7.43
C PRO A 349 5.39 -20.92 6.80
N HIS A 350 5.09 -20.26 5.68
CA HIS A 350 3.85 -20.47 4.95
C HIS A 350 4.11 -20.66 3.45
N SER A 351 3.24 -21.42 2.81
CA SER A 351 3.24 -21.68 1.38
C SER A 351 1.79 -21.74 0.90
N PHE A 352 1.54 -21.20 -0.29
CA PHE A 352 0.28 -21.42 -1.00
C PHE A 352 0.36 -22.72 -1.81
N GLU A 353 -0.79 -23.35 -2.03
CA GLU A 353 -0.89 -24.48 -2.95
C GLU A 353 -0.72 -24.00 -4.41
N GLY A 354 0.02 -24.76 -5.22
CA GLY A 354 0.26 -24.47 -6.64
C GLY A 354 1.75 -24.23 -6.98
N GLU A 355 2.01 -23.88 -8.23
CA GLU A 355 3.38 -23.61 -8.70
C GLU A 355 3.95 -22.35 -8.04
N ALA A 356 5.13 -22.49 -7.44
CA ALA A 356 5.88 -21.35 -6.93
C ALA A 356 6.29 -20.45 -8.10
N LEU A 357 5.66 -19.28 -8.25
CA LEU A 357 6.14 -18.28 -9.23
C LEU A 357 7.61 -17.94 -8.96
N THR A 358 8.26 -17.32 -9.92
CA THR A 358 9.66 -16.91 -9.79
C THR A 358 9.84 -15.99 -8.57
N ALA A 359 10.99 -16.09 -7.90
CA ALA A 359 11.41 -15.10 -6.93
C ALA A 359 11.42 -13.70 -7.59
N VAL A 360 11.26 -12.65 -6.80
CA VAL A 360 11.30 -11.28 -7.31
C VAL A 360 12.24 -10.45 -6.46
N ASN A 361 13.19 -9.79 -7.12
CA ASN A 361 13.91 -8.69 -6.52
C ASN A 361 13.02 -7.44 -6.63
N VAL A 362 12.51 -6.98 -5.48
CA VAL A 362 11.60 -5.83 -5.42
C VAL A 362 12.21 -4.53 -5.93
N HIS A 363 13.54 -4.38 -5.85
CA HIS A 363 14.23 -3.18 -6.34
C HIS A 363 14.41 -3.24 -7.85
N TYR A 364 14.89 -4.37 -8.39
CA TYR A 364 15.28 -4.47 -9.80
C TYR A 364 14.21 -5.11 -10.72
N ARG A 365 13.03 -5.45 -10.19
CA ARG A 365 11.89 -5.98 -10.96
C ARG A 365 12.23 -7.23 -11.79
N ASN A 366 13.13 -8.07 -11.30
CA ASN A 366 13.63 -9.27 -11.99
C ASN A 366 13.68 -10.50 -11.06
N ALA A 367 13.97 -11.67 -11.64
CA ALA A 367 13.97 -12.95 -10.93
C ALA A 367 15.09 -13.06 -9.87
N SER A 368 16.27 -12.59 -10.23
CA SER A 368 17.47 -12.57 -9.40
C SER A 368 18.44 -11.56 -10.02
N HIS A 369 18.92 -10.60 -9.22
CA HIS A 369 19.90 -9.62 -9.66
C HIS A 369 21.23 -9.87 -8.94
N THR A 370 22.31 -10.00 -9.70
CA THR A 370 23.67 -10.07 -9.17
C THR A 370 24.21 -8.64 -9.08
N ILE A 371 24.39 -8.13 -7.85
CA ILE A 371 25.01 -6.81 -7.64
C ILE A 371 26.50 -6.90 -8.02
N ALA A 372 26.97 -6.02 -8.90
CA ALA A 372 28.38 -5.95 -9.28
C ALA A 372 29.29 -5.61 -8.09
N GLU A 373 30.51 -6.16 -8.08
CA GLU A 373 31.48 -6.04 -6.99
C GLU A 373 31.76 -4.58 -6.61
N GLY A 374 31.64 -4.26 -5.30
CA GLY A 374 31.91 -2.92 -4.73
C GLY A 374 30.71 -2.24 -4.08
N ASN A 375 29.48 -2.64 -4.43
CA ASN A 375 28.27 -2.15 -3.77
C ASN A 375 27.73 -3.20 -2.78
N TYR A 376 27.79 -2.90 -1.49
CA TYR A 376 27.30 -3.79 -0.43
C TYR A 376 25.88 -3.41 0.00
N GLU A 377 24.94 -4.34 -0.09
CA GLU A 377 23.66 -4.25 0.62
C GLU A 377 23.87 -4.71 2.07
N TYR A 378 23.94 -3.76 3.01
CA TYR A 378 24.22 -4.08 4.42
C TYR A 378 23.04 -4.84 5.06
N LYS A 379 23.28 -6.08 5.49
CA LYS A 379 22.44 -6.88 6.42
C LYS A 379 20.92 -6.77 6.18
N HIS A 380 20.48 -6.70 4.94
CA HIS A 380 19.06 -6.77 4.63
C HIS A 380 18.66 -8.25 4.63
N ALA A 381 18.04 -8.71 5.72
CA ALA A 381 17.47 -10.05 5.75
C ALA A 381 16.15 -10.04 4.96
N PRO A 382 16.06 -10.76 3.82
CA PRO A 382 14.86 -10.73 2.99
C PRO A 382 13.65 -11.21 3.80
N LEU A 383 12.49 -10.64 3.49
CA LEU A 383 11.24 -11.02 4.13
C LEU A 383 10.78 -12.37 3.60
N GLY A 384 10.37 -13.26 4.52
CA GLY A 384 9.78 -14.56 4.18
C GLY A 384 8.27 -14.52 4.31
N LEU A 385 7.58 -15.31 3.48
CA LEU A 385 6.16 -15.55 3.65
C LEU A 385 5.91 -16.39 4.92
N VAL A 386 5.13 -15.86 5.85
CA VAL A 386 4.85 -16.49 7.14
C VAL A 386 3.36 -16.54 7.45
N LYS A 387 2.95 -17.58 8.18
CA LYS A 387 1.58 -17.72 8.72
C LYS A 387 1.48 -17.01 10.05
N LEU A 388 0.41 -16.23 10.19
CA LEU A 388 0.01 -15.55 11.42
C LEU A 388 -0.93 -16.47 12.21
N GLN A 389 -0.63 -16.64 13.50
CA GLN A 389 -1.41 -17.50 14.39
C GLN A 389 -2.61 -16.77 15.01
N ASP A 390 -2.53 -15.43 15.12
CA ASP A 390 -3.58 -14.58 15.65
C ASP A 390 -4.17 -13.70 14.54
N ARG A 391 -5.49 -13.80 14.35
CA ARG A 391 -6.26 -13.00 13.39
C ARG A 391 -6.45 -11.54 13.80
N ASN A 392 -5.96 -11.10 14.96
CA ASN A 392 -5.80 -9.68 15.22
C ASN A 392 -4.78 -9.04 14.26
N ARG A 393 -3.84 -9.83 13.72
CA ARG A 393 -2.87 -9.37 12.71
C ARG A 393 -3.23 -9.88 11.31
N GLY A 394 -2.77 -9.16 10.29
CA GLY A 394 -2.91 -9.55 8.88
C GLY A 394 -4.02 -8.82 8.14
N GLY A 395 -3.91 -8.76 6.81
CA GLY A 395 -4.64 -7.80 5.98
C GLY A 395 -4.15 -6.37 6.19
N PHE A 396 -4.41 -5.47 5.25
CA PHE A 396 -3.98 -4.08 5.33
C PHE A 396 -4.57 -3.35 6.55
N VAL A 397 -5.74 -3.75 7.07
CA VAL A 397 -6.37 -3.15 8.25
C VAL A 397 -5.45 -3.19 9.48
N THR A 398 -4.64 -4.24 9.63
CA THR A 398 -3.79 -4.44 10.83
C THR A 398 -2.32 -4.67 10.53
N LEU A 399 -1.90 -4.53 9.26
CA LEU A 399 -0.51 -4.65 8.84
C LEU A 399 0.33 -3.56 9.52
N GLY A 400 1.55 -3.91 9.94
CA GLY A 400 2.47 -2.97 10.60
C GLY A 400 2.71 -1.66 9.81
N PRO A 401 3.01 -1.70 8.50
CA PRO A 401 3.06 -0.51 7.63
C PRO A 401 1.84 0.40 7.74
N THR A 402 0.61 -0.12 7.69
CA THR A 402 -0.61 0.70 7.80
C THR A 402 -0.69 1.40 9.15
N LEU A 403 -0.40 0.68 10.24
CA LEU A 403 -0.44 1.22 11.60
C LEU A 403 0.61 2.31 11.79
N SER A 404 1.77 2.20 11.15
CA SER A 404 2.81 3.23 11.11
C SER A 404 2.44 4.43 10.23
N LEU A 405 1.88 4.19 9.04
CA LEU A 405 1.45 5.23 8.09
C LEU A 405 0.38 6.14 8.69
N THR A 406 -0.54 5.54 9.44
CA THR A 406 -1.66 6.22 10.08
C THR A 406 -1.31 6.82 11.45
N SER A 407 -0.03 6.82 11.83
CA SER A 407 0.46 7.39 13.08
C SER A 407 1.41 8.57 12.84
N THR A 408 1.74 9.32 13.89
CA THR A 408 2.88 10.26 13.86
C THR A 408 4.13 9.56 14.38
N ASP A 409 5.29 10.21 14.27
CA ASP A 409 6.56 9.61 14.68
C ASP A 409 6.63 9.26 16.18
N ASN A 410 5.81 9.93 17.00
CA ASN A 410 5.85 9.81 18.46
C ASN A 410 4.53 9.38 19.12
N ARG A 411 3.43 9.23 18.38
CA ARG A 411 2.14 8.80 18.93
C ARG A 411 1.23 8.17 17.87
N THR A 412 0.26 7.39 18.33
CA THR A 412 -0.81 6.89 17.48
C THR A 412 -1.82 7.98 17.13
N SER A 413 -2.66 7.70 16.13
CA SER A 413 -3.79 8.54 15.77
C SER A 413 -5.00 7.67 15.42
N PRO A 414 -5.94 7.49 16.36
CA PRO A 414 -7.19 6.75 16.12
C PRO A 414 -7.95 7.33 14.92
N ILE A 415 -8.04 8.67 14.83
CA ILE A 415 -8.77 9.33 13.76
C ILE A 415 -8.17 9.01 12.39
N ARG A 416 -6.85 9.12 12.24
CA ARG A 416 -6.18 8.79 10.98
C ARG A 416 -6.35 7.32 10.61
N ARG A 417 -6.35 6.40 11.58
CA ARG A 417 -6.62 4.97 11.36
C ARG A 417 -8.04 4.73 10.85
N GLY A 418 -9.03 5.35 11.49
CA GLY A 418 -10.43 5.24 11.09
C GLY A 418 -10.68 5.83 9.70
N VAL A 419 -10.21 7.06 9.44
CA VAL A 419 -10.31 7.72 8.12
C VAL A 419 -9.64 6.88 7.05
N TRP A 420 -8.44 6.34 7.32
CA TRP A 420 -7.74 5.50 6.35
C TRP A 420 -8.55 4.25 5.99
N ILE A 421 -9.24 3.61 6.94
CA ILE A 421 -10.12 2.47 6.64
C ILE A 421 -11.33 2.91 5.81
N MET A 422 -11.98 4.01 6.18
CA MET A 422 -13.11 4.55 5.40
C MET A 422 -12.70 4.82 3.94
N GLU A 423 -11.58 5.50 3.72
CA GLU A 423 -11.16 5.91 2.38
C GLU A 423 -10.51 4.79 1.57
N ARG A 424 -9.64 3.98 2.19
CA ARG A 424 -8.81 3.00 1.48
C ARG A 424 -9.47 1.63 1.40
N ILE A 425 -10.26 1.23 2.41
CA ILE A 425 -10.95 -0.06 2.44
C ILE A 425 -12.38 0.10 1.90
N LEU A 426 -13.18 1.01 2.46
CA LEU A 426 -14.59 1.16 2.08
C LEU A 426 -14.83 2.07 0.87
N GLY A 427 -13.85 2.90 0.49
CA GLY A 427 -13.97 3.82 -0.65
C GLY A 427 -14.82 5.06 -0.36
N GLU A 428 -15.09 5.34 0.92
CA GLU A 428 -15.89 6.47 1.38
C GLU A 428 -14.96 7.65 1.72
N HIS A 429 -15.08 8.74 0.97
CA HIS A 429 -14.32 9.97 1.23
C HIS A 429 -15.07 10.86 2.22
N LEU A 430 -14.36 11.31 3.25
CA LEU A 430 -14.91 12.19 4.29
C LEU A 430 -14.25 13.56 4.18
N GLU A 431 -15.03 14.57 3.79
CA GLU A 431 -14.55 15.95 3.79
C GLU A 431 -14.55 16.50 5.22
N PRO A 432 -13.44 17.08 5.69
CA PRO A 432 -13.40 17.68 7.02
C PRO A 432 -14.32 18.92 7.08
N PRO A 433 -14.98 19.17 8.23
CA PRO A 433 -15.75 20.40 8.43
C PRO A 433 -14.89 21.66 8.25
N ILE A 434 -15.50 22.75 7.79
CA ILE A 434 -14.82 24.02 7.47
C ILE A 434 -14.12 24.64 8.70
N ASP A 435 -14.57 24.33 9.93
CA ASP A 435 -14.07 24.93 11.18
C ASP A 435 -13.57 23.90 12.23
N VAL A 436 -12.76 22.93 11.78
CA VAL A 436 -11.60 22.31 12.48
C VAL A 436 -11.08 22.93 13.81
N PRO A 437 -11.59 22.71 15.04
CA PRO A 437 -10.96 23.30 16.22
C PRO A 437 -9.56 22.72 16.45
N ASP A 438 -8.57 23.55 16.81
CA ASP A 438 -7.21 23.05 17.04
C ASP A 438 -7.14 22.08 18.24
N LEU A 439 -6.74 20.84 17.96
CA LEU A 439 -6.57 19.80 18.97
C LEU A 439 -5.47 20.16 19.97
N GLU A 440 -4.40 20.83 19.53
CA GLU A 440 -3.30 21.21 20.41
C GLU A 440 -3.75 22.32 21.39
N ALA A 441 -4.53 23.30 20.92
CA ALA A 441 -5.20 24.27 21.77
C ALA A 441 -6.16 23.60 22.76
N THR A 442 -6.90 22.57 22.34
CA THR A 442 -7.83 21.83 23.22
C THR A 442 -7.07 21.07 24.31
N GLN A 443 -5.97 20.40 23.96
CA GLN A 443 -5.08 19.74 24.92
C GLN A 443 -4.44 20.72 25.89
N LYS A 444 -3.98 21.88 25.41
CA LYS A 444 -3.43 22.95 26.24
C LYS A 444 -4.49 23.48 27.22
N LYS A 445 -5.73 23.68 26.78
CA LYS A 445 -6.85 24.09 27.64
C LYS A 445 -7.16 23.04 28.71
N ALA A 446 -7.21 21.75 28.36
CA ALA A 446 -7.44 20.68 29.33
C ALA A 446 -6.35 20.65 30.42
N LYS A 447 -5.08 20.80 30.02
CA LYS A 447 -3.94 20.92 30.95
C LYS A 447 -4.01 22.19 31.81
N GLN A 448 -4.37 23.34 31.22
CA GLN A 448 -4.55 24.61 31.95
C GLN A 448 -5.68 24.54 32.98
N GLN A 449 -6.76 23.82 32.65
CA GLN A 449 -7.88 23.56 33.55
C GLN A 449 -7.60 22.46 34.58
N LYS A 450 -6.38 21.87 34.58
CA LYS A 450 -5.97 20.77 35.45
C LYS A 450 -6.90 19.55 35.38
N LEU A 451 -7.54 19.35 34.23
CA LEU A 451 -8.34 18.16 33.97
C LEU A 451 -7.39 16.96 33.81
N ASN A 452 -7.57 15.92 34.63
CA ASN A 452 -6.77 14.69 34.56
C ASN A 452 -7.31 13.75 33.48
N LEU A 453 -7.38 14.24 32.24
CA LEU A 453 -7.86 13.49 31.08
C LEU A 453 -6.69 12.99 30.24
N THR A 454 -6.79 11.76 29.76
CA THR A 454 -5.89 11.17 28.77
C THR A 454 -6.10 11.84 27.40
N ASP A 455 -5.08 11.77 26.53
CA ASP A 455 -5.18 12.29 25.16
C ASP A 455 -6.38 11.69 24.39
N ASN A 456 -6.73 10.43 24.67
CA ASN A 456 -7.89 9.76 24.08
C ASN A 456 -9.22 10.30 24.59
N GLU A 457 -9.32 10.63 25.89
CA GLU A 457 -10.51 11.25 26.45
C GLU A 457 -10.69 12.68 25.93
N ILE A 458 -9.59 13.43 25.77
CA ILE A 458 -9.62 14.75 25.14
C ILE A 458 -10.11 14.65 23.70
N LEU A 459 -9.63 13.66 22.94
CA LEU A 459 -10.05 13.43 21.57
C LEU A 459 -11.54 13.04 21.46
N LYS A 460 -12.05 12.20 22.37
CA LYS A 460 -13.49 11.86 22.44
C LYS A 460 -14.37 13.06 22.75
N LEU A 461 -13.92 13.95 23.65
CA LEU A 461 -14.65 15.19 23.94
C LEU A 461 -14.66 16.13 22.73
N HIS A 462 -13.57 16.15 21.96
CA HIS A 462 -13.49 16.92 20.73
C HIS A 462 -14.42 16.35 19.64
N SER A 463 -14.42 15.03 19.44
CA SER A 463 -15.26 14.39 18.41
C SER A 463 -16.76 14.40 18.73
N ALA A 464 -17.13 14.57 20.00
CA ALA A 464 -18.52 14.70 20.43
C ALA A 464 -19.17 16.06 20.13
N GLN A 465 -18.42 17.05 19.60
CA GLN A 465 -18.98 18.35 19.25
C GLN A 465 -19.97 18.26 18.08
N GLU A 466 -20.97 19.15 18.09
CA GLU A 466 -21.96 19.28 17.02
C GLU A 466 -21.25 19.63 15.69
N GLY A 467 -21.49 18.83 14.65
CA GLY A 467 -20.74 18.87 13.38
C GLY A 467 -19.69 17.76 13.26
N CYS A 468 -18.80 17.60 14.25
CA CYS A 468 -17.77 16.54 14.25
C CYS A 468 -18.38 15.15 14.41
N ALA A 469 -19.39 15.00 15.28
CA ALA A 469 -20.02 13.72 15.58
C ALA A 469 -20.61 13.01 14.34
N SER A 470 -21.00 13.78 13.32
CA SER A 470 -21.61 13.28 12.07
C SER A 470 -20.70 12.29 11.32
N CYS A 471 -19.40 12.57 11.25
CA CYS A 471 -18.41 11.72 10.62
C CYS A 471 -17.73 10.80 11.65
N HIS A 472 -17.50 11.30 12.86
CA HIS A 472 -16.79 10.54 13.90
C HIS A 472 -17.54 9.30 14.39
N GLN A 473 -18.87 9.22 14.23
CA GLN A 473 -19.62 7.97 14.47
C GLN A 473 -19.14 6.80 13.60
N TYR A 474 -18.55 7.06 12.42
CA TYR A 474 -17.96 6.03 11.55
C TYR A 474 -16.47 5.83 11.86
N ILE A 475 -15.75 6.92 12.13
CA ILE A 475 -14.28 6.93 12.27
C ILE A 475 -13.83 6.40 13.64
N ASP A 476 -14.42 6.93 14.71
CA ASP A 476 -13.93 6.72 16.08
C ASP A 476 -13.98 5.25 16.49
N PRO A 477 -15.10 4.51 16.30
CA PRO A 477 -15.17 3.10 16.68
C PRO A 477 -14.02 2.29 16.06
N ILE A 478 -13.83 2.43 14.74
CA ILE A 478 -12.79 1.74 13.97
C ILE A 478 -11.40 2.15 14.47
N GLY A 479 -11.15 3.45 14.56
CA GLY A 479 -9.85 4.02 14.94
C GLY A 479 -9.41 3.62 16.34
N PHE A 480 -10.29 3.80 17.33
CA PHE A 480 -10.00 3.43 18.72
C PHE A 480 -9.94 1.91 18.90
N GLY A 481 -10.69 1.14 18.11
CA GLY A 481 -10.59 -0.32 18.06
C GLY A 481 -9.19 -0.85 17.70
N LEU A 482 -8.39 -0.03 17.03
CA LEU A 482 -7.01 -0.36 16.66
C LEU A 482 -5.96 0.19 17.63
N GLU A 483 -6.36 0.87 18.71
CA GLU A 483 -5.42 1.42 19.71
C GLU A 483 -4.75 0.36 20.59
N ILE A 484 -5.00 -0.92 20.32
CA ILE A 484 -4.16 -2.02 20.82
C ILE A 484 -2.75 -2.02 20.20
N TYR A 485 -2.55 -1.29 19.09
CA TYR A 485 -1.26 -1.15 18.43
C TYR A 485 -0.65 0.24 18.67
N ASP A 486 0.67 0.30 18.86
CA ASP A 486 1.41 1.55 18.92
C ASP A 486 1.69 2.16 17.54
N GLN A 487 2.44 3.26 17.51
CA GLN A 487 2.76 4.00 16.28
C GLN A 487 3.70 3.27 15.32
N LEU A 488 4.30 2.16 15.75
CA LEU A 488 5.15 1.30 14.91
C LEU A 488 4.40 0.02 14.50
N GLY A 489 3.13 -0.11 14.90
CA GLY A 489 2.32 -1.30 14.69
C GLY A 489 2.69 -2.46 15.61
N VAL A 490 3.37 -2.20 16.73
CA VAL A 490 3.66 -3.19 17.78
C VAL A 490 2.46 -3.26 18.73
N THR A 491 2.08 -4.46 19.14
CA THR A 491 1.01 -4.63 20.13
C THR A 491 1.43 -4.03 21.47
N ARG A 492 0.63 -3.08 21.97
CA ARG A 492 0.84 -2.42 23.25
C ARG A 492 0.57 -3.40 24.40
N THR A 493 1.45 -3.38 25.39
CA THR A 493 1.21 -4.06 26.66
C THR A 493 0.30 -3.31 27.60
N ASN A 494 0.01 -2.05 27.29
CA ASN A 494 -0.97 -1.25 28.00
C ASN A 494 -2.35 -1.42 27.34
N THR A 495 -2.93 -2.60 27.49
CA THR A 495 -4.39 -2.69 27.45
C THR A 495 -4.82 -2.08 28.77
N GLN A 496 -5.55 -0.96 28.74
CA GLN A 496 -6.33 -0.57 29.91
C GLN A 496 -7.06 -1.85 30.33
N ALA A 497 -6.76 -2.36 31.52
CA ALA A 497 -7.65 -3.34 32.12
C ALA A 497 -9.04 -2.73 32.06
N GLY A 498 -10.03 -3.51 31.62
CA GLY A 498 -11.41 -3.06 31.74
C GLY A 498 -11.67 -2.59 33.17
N PRO A 499 -12.63 -1.68 33.37
CA PRO A 499 -12.94 -1.15 34.70
C PRO A 499 -13.29 -2.24 35.74
N GLY A 500 -13.53 -3.50 35.31
CA GLY A 500 -13.95 -4.62 36.15
C GLY A 500 -12.87 -5.56 36.71
N GLY A 501 -11.61 -5.51 36.24
CA GLY A 501 -10.60 -6.48 36.67
C GLY A 501 -10.02 -6.21 38.08
N GLU A 502 -9.83 -7.25 38.90
CA GLU A 502 -9.24 -7.17 40.24
C GLU A 502 -7.90 -6.41 40.23
N LYS A 503 -7.76 -5.43 41.12
CA LYS A 503 -6.54 -4.64 41.31
C LYS A 503 -5.89 -4.96 42.64
N LEU A 504 -4.68 -5.50 42.58
CA LEU A 504 -3.82 -5.71 43.74
C LEU A 504 -2.72 -4.65 43.77
N SER A 505 -2.33 -4.22 44.95
CA SER A 505 -1.15 -3.35 45.10
C SER A 505 0.10 -4.17 45.35
N TRP A 506 1.23 -3.79 44.75
CA TRP A 506 2.54 -4.24 45.20
C TRP A 506 3.37 -3.05 45.65
N SER A 507 3.89 -3.12 46.87
CA SER A 507 4.72 -2.09 47.51
C SER A 507 5.64 -2.76 48.54
N PRO A 508 6.71 -3.45 48.10
CA PRO A 508 7.63 -4.12 49.00
C PRO A 508 8.30 -3.11 49.96
N LYS A 509 8.41 -3.47 51.25
CA LYS A 509 9.19 -2.71 52.24
C LYS A 509 10.68 -2.66 51.89
N GLU A 510 11.17 -3.72 51.25
CA GLU A 510 12.51 -3.84 50.66
C GLU A 510 12.40 -4.85 49.50
N THR A 511 12.95 -4.52 48.33
CA THR A 511 12.97 -5.45 47.20
C THR A 511 14.03 -6.53 47.41
N PRO A 512 13.74 -7.82 47.18
CA PRO A 512 14.66 -8.88 47.52
C PRO A 512 15.87 -8.87 46.57
N ARG A 513 17.10 -8.87 47.12
CA ARG A 513 18.35 -8.89 46.33
C ARG A 513 18.61 -10.22 45.63
N ALA A 514 17.98 -11.28 46.09
CA ALA A 514 17.91 -12.59 45.44
C ALA A 514 16.50 -12.82 44.90
N TRP A 515 16.35 -13.77 43.97
CA TRP A 515 15.02 -14.19 43.52
C TRP A 515 14.23 -14.76 44.70
N ALA A 516 13.05 -14.20 44.94
CA ALA A 516 12.14 -14.66 45.98
C ALA A 516 10.71 -14.65 45.45
N ASP A 517 9.92 -15.61 45.91
CA ASP A 517 8.50 -15.68 45.59
C ASP A 517 7.74 -14.58 46.34
N HIS A 518 6.85 -13.94 45.60
CA HIS A 518 5.85 -13.07 46.18
C HIS A 518 4.47 -13.48 45.68
N SER A 519 3.52 -13.61 46.61
CA SER A 519 2.21 -14.17 46.34
C SER A 519 1.10 -13.20 46.73
N TRP A 520 0.05 -13.20 45.93
CA TRP A 520 -1.15 -12.43 46.14
C TRP A 520 -2.38 -13.33 45.98
N PRO A 521 -3.17 -13.54 47.03
CA PRO A 521 -4.43 -14.26 46.90
C PRO A 521 -5.41 -13.41 46.07
N LEU A 522 -6.07 -14.04 45.09
CA LEU A 522 -7.11 -13.40 44.30
C LEU A 522 -8.43 -13.46 45.06
N LYS A 523 -9.18 -12.36 45.03
CA LYS A 523 -10.52 -12.26 45.63
C LYS A 523 -11.62 -12.47 44.62
N GLU A 524 -11.39 -12.09 43.37
CA GLU A 524 -12.35 -12.25 42.31
C GLU A 524 -12.22 -13.61 41.64
N SER A 525 -13.35 -14.14 41.18
CA SER A 525 -13.37 -15.40 40.45
C SER A 525 -12.77 -15.21 39.05
N LEU A 526 -11.95 -16.18 38.62
CA LEU A 526 -11.48 -16.24 37.24
C LEU A 526 -12.46 -17.08 36.40
N THR A 527 -12.91 -16.53 35.27
CA THR A 527 -13.82 -17.23 34.35
C THR A 527 -13.10 -18.34 33.59
N SER A 528 -13.68 -19.53 33.56
CA SER A 528 -13.21 -20.69 32.77
C SER A 528 -14.32 -21.22 31.85
N PRO A 529 -14.02 -21.67 30.61
CA PRO A 529 -12.73 -21.54 29.93
C PRO A 529 -12.50 -20.11 29.43
N GLY A 530 -11.27 -19.59 29.59
CA GLY A 530 -10.98 -18.19 29.30
C GLY A 530 -9.50 -17.85 29.26
N GLU A 531 -9.18 -16.75 28.58
CA GLU A 531 -7.87 -16.11 28.68
C GLU A 531 -7.86 -15.12 29.85
N THR A 532 -7.01 -15.38 30.84
CA THR A 532 -6.74 -14.46 31.95
C THR A 532 -5.44 -13.72 31.67
N ARG A 533 -5.46 -12.40 31.84
CA ARG A 533 -4.28 -11.53 31.66
C ARG A 533 -3.90 -10.90 32.98
N ILE A 534 -2.62 -10.93 33.30
CA ILE A 534 -2.07 -10.34 34.53
C ILE A 534 -1.10 -9.23 34.16
N TYR A 535 -1.42 -8.01 34.57
CA TYR A 535 -0.68 -6.79 34.28
C TYR A 535 0.08 -6.34 35.51
N PHE A 536 1.42 -6.28 35.49
CA PHE A 536 2.19 -5.59 36.53
C PHE A 536 2.49 -4.14 36.09
N ASN A 537 1.67 -3.21 36.54
CA ASN A 537 1.82 -1.79 36.21
C ASN A 537 2.66 -1.07 37.25
N TYR A 538 3.69 -0.35 36.81
CA TYR A 538 4.48 0.49 37.68
C TYR A 538 3.78 1.83 37.92
N THR A 539 3.63 2.26 39.16
CA THR A 539 2.98 3.55 39.48
C THR A 539 3.97 4.58 40.00
N LYS A 540 4.99 4.20 40.79
CA LYS A 540 5.94 5.15 41.37
C LYS A 540 7.23 4.47 41.85
N GLY A 541 8.37 5.16 41.72
CA GLY A 541 9.63 4.76 42.36
C GLY A 541 10.89 5.08 41.54
N ALA A 542 12.05 4.63 42.03
CA ALA A 542 13.36 4.80 41.37
C ALA A 542 14.13 3.48 41.16
N HIS A 543 13.65 2.36 41.71
CA HIS A 543 14.36 1.08 41.69
C HIS A 543 13.77 0.11 40.67
N ARG A 544 14.64 -0.71 40.09
CA ARG A 544 14.22 -1.76 39.15
C ARG A 544 13.77 -3.00 39.92
N LEU A 545 12.66 -3.60 39.51
CA LEU A 545 12.25 -4.95 39.92
C LEU A 545 12.17 -5.84 38.69
N ASP A 546 12.87 -6.96 38.70
CA ASP A 546 12.74 -8.03 37.73
C ASP A 546 11.69 -9.05 38.20
N ILE A 547 10.91 -9.58 37.26
CA ILE A 547 9.78 -10.49 37.49
C ILE A 547 9.93 -11.69 36.54
N ARG A 548 9.77 -12.92 37.04
CA ARG A 548 9.74 -14.14 36.23
C ARG A 548 8.87 -15.20 36.87
N LYS A 549 8.64 -16.30 36.13
CA LYS A 549 7.89 -17.48 36.62
C LYS A 549 6.60 -17.06 37.33
N VAL A 550 5.74 -16.35 36.60
CA VAL A 550 4.45 -15.94 37.12
C VAL A 550 3.51 -17.14 37.06
N ARG A 551 2.85 -17.42 38.17
CA ARG A 551 2.10 -18.65 38.42
C ARG A 551 0.70 -18.30 38.92
N LEU A 552 -0.29 -19.00 38.38
CA LEU A 552 -1.62 -19.10 38.98
C LEU A 552 -1.76 -20.49 39.60
N THR A 553 -2.00 -20.54 40.91
CA THR A 553 -2.17 -21.79 41.64
C THR A 553 -3.54 -21.88 42.31
N ASN A 554 -4.17 -23.05 42.24
CA ASN A 554 -5.39 -23.38 42.95
C ASN A 554 -5.43 -24.89 43.21
N GLY A 555 -5.24 -25.30 44.47
CA GLY A 555 -5.12 -26.72 44.83
C GLY A 555 -3.97 -27.39 44.10
N GLU A 556 -4.27 -28.41 43.29
CA GLU A 556 -3.30 -29.14 42.45
C GLU A 556 -3.07 -28.51 41.07
N VAL A 557 -3.87 -27.51 40.68
CA VAL A 557 -3.74 -26.83 39.39
C VAL A 557 -2.72 -25.72 39.50
N GLU A 558 -1.61 -25.84 38.77
CA GLU A 558 -0.58 -24.81 38.63
C GLU A 558 -0.36 -24.49 37.15
N ILE A 559 -0.51 -23.22 36.79
CA ILE A 559 -0.25 -22.72 35.44
C ILE A 559 0.86 -21.70 35.52
N VAL A 560 1.92 -21.90 34.75
CA VAL A 560 3.14 -21.10 34.81
C VAL A 560 3.38 -20.40 33.48
N ASP A 561 3.61 -19.09 33.53
CA ASP A 561 4.19 -18.32 32.45
C ASP A 561 5.61 -17.88 32.85
N ASN A 562 6.60 -18.44 32.14
CA ASN A 562 8.03 -18.18 32.37
C ASN A 562 8.53 -16.89 31.69
N HIS A 563 7.64 -16.08 31.13
CA HIS A 563 7.98 -14.78 30.58
C HIS A 563 8.67 -13.90 31.64
N PHE A 564 9.71 -13.19 31.19
CA PHE A 564 10.51 -12.30 32.02
C PHE A 564 10.03 -10.86 31.85
N GLY A 565 9.62 -10.22 32.93
CA GLY A 565 9.21 -8.82 32.99
C GLY A 565 10.09 -8.00 33.92
N PHE A 566 9.96 -6.67 33.90
CA PHE A 566 10.59 -5.78 34.87
C PHE A 566 9.88 -4.43 35.00
N THR A 567 9.95 -3.80 36.17
CA THR A 567 9.38 -2.47 36.47
C THR A 567 10.47 -1.48 36.89
N GLY A 568 10.35 -0.18 36.60
CA GLY A 568 11.34 0.89 36.89
C GLY A 568 11.36 1.99 35.81
N GLU A 569 12.32 2.94 35.83
CA GLU A 569 12.42 4.16 34.99
C GLU A 569 12.18 4.01 33.46
N ALA A 570 12.11 2.79 32.91
CA ALA A 570 11.58 2.52 31.59
C ALA A 570 10.67 1.29 31.62
N MET A 571 9.36 1.51 31.44
CA MET A 571 8.34 0.45 31.38
C MET A 571 8.52 -0.42 30.12
N ARG A 572 8.62 -1.74 30.29
CA ARG A 572 8.43 -2.73 29.22
C ARG A 572 7.62 -3.92 29.73
N ASP A 573 7.01 -4.62 28.78
CA ASP A 573 6.04 -5.72 28.88
C ASP A 573 5.95 -6.48 30.19
N ASN A 574 4.98 -6.08 30.99
CA ASN A 574 4.65 -6.74 32.24
C ASN A 574 3.26 -7.36 32.15
N VAL A 575 3.03 -8.16 31.10
CA VAL A 575 1.76 -8.87 30.90
C VAL A 575 2.03 -10.35 30.73
N TRP A 576 1.37 -11.17 31.55
CA TRP A 576 1.41 -12.63 31.48
C TRP A 576 0.05 -13.17 31.07
N PHE A 577 0.06 -14.21 30.24
CA PHE A 577 -1.14 -14.77 29.63
C PHE A 577 -1.37 -16.19 30.13
N PHE A 578 -2.56 -16.43 30.67
CA PHE A 578 -2.95 -17.73 31.19
C PHE A 578 -4.20 -18.23 30.46
N LYS A 579 -4.18 -19.48 30.01
CA LYS A 579 -5.36 -20.19 29.51
C LYS A 579 -5.83 -21.14 30.59
N LEU A 580 -7.01 -20.89 31.14
CA LEU A 580 -7.59 -21.75 32.16
C LEU A 580 -8.19 -23.02 31.52
N PRO A 581 -7.87 -24.23 32.03
CA PRO A 581 -8.53 -25.48 31.62
C PRO A 581 -10.05 -25.44 31.86
N GLU A 582 -10.84 -26.16 31.05
CA GLU A 582 -12.31 -26.16 31.17
C GLU A 582 -12.82 -26.55 32.57
N GLU A 583 -12.12 -27.45 33.27
CA GLU A 583 -12.48 -27.91 34.61
C GLU A 583 -11.82 -27.09 35.74
N ALA A 584 -11.17 -25.97 35.42
CA ALA A 584 -10.46 -25.18 36.41
C ALA A 584 -11.42 -24.52 37.42
N PRO A 585 -11.10 -24.52 38.72
CA PRO A 585 -11.93 -23.86 39.72
C PRO A 585 -12.12 -22.37 39.41
N THR A 586 -13.27 -21.82 39.74
CA THR A 586 -13.57 -20.40 39.47
C THR A 586 -12.99 -19.46 40.53
N ASP A 587 -12.79 -19.90 41.76
CA ASP A 587 -12.39 -19.08 42.92
C ASP A 587 -11.25 -19.72 43.71
N GLY A 588 -10.57 -18.95 44.57
CA GLY A 588 -9.49 -19.47 45.43
C GLY A 588 -8.10 -19.49 44.77
N TRP A 589 -7.92 -18.77 43.66
CA TRP A 589 -6.63 -18.67 42.98
C TRP A 589 -5.62 -17.82 43.75
N THR A 590 -4.35 -18.21 43.69
CA THR A 590 -3.22 -17.41 44.16
C THR A 590 -2.30 -17.08 43.00
N LEU A 591 -2.06 -15.79 42.80
CA LEU A 591 -1.02 -15.31 41.89
C LEU A 591 0.32 -15.35 42.63
N THR A 592 1.35 -15.97 42.05
CA THR A 592 2.71 -15.93 42.58
C THR A 592 3.69 -15.51 41.49
N ALA A 593 4.67 -14.67 41.81
CA ALA A 593 5.75 -14.32 40.90
C ALA A 593 7.10 -14.40 41.62
N GLU A 594 8.13 -14.91 40.93
CA GLU A 594 9.51 -14.75 41.39
C GLU A 594 9.97 -13.33 41.07
N ILE A 595 10.35 -12.57 42.10
CA ILE A 595 10.80 -11.18 41.96
C ILE A 595 12.23 -11.00 42.48
N LYS A 596 12.96 -10.06 41.88
CA LYS A 596 14.30 -9.65 42.32
C LYS A 596 14.50 -8.15 42.10
N GLY A 597 15.01 -7.44 43.09
CA GLY A 597 15.40 -6.04 42.98
C GLY A 597 16.81 -5.78 43.49
N ASP A 598 17.11 -4.52 43.79
CA ASP A 598 18.42 -4.04 44.27
C ASP A 598 18.48 -3.84 45.79
N GLY A 599 17.40 -4.11 46.52
CA GLY A 599 17.28 -3.78 47.95
C GLY A 599 16.69 -2.39 48.21
N GLY A 600 16.22 -1.69 47.17
CA GLY A 600 15.49 -0.44 47.33
C GLY A 600 14.09 -0.63 47.91
N ASN A 601 13.54 0.45 48.47
CA ASN A 601 12.20 0.48 49.09
C ASN A 601 11.25 1.51 48.44
N GLN A 602 11.69 2.14 47.36
CA GLN A 602 10.91 3.14 46.61
C GLN A 602 10.52 2.56 45.26
N SER A 603 9.65 1.55 45.24
CA SER A 603 9.02 1.02 44.03
C SER A 603 7.66 0.43 44.37
N SER A 604 6.63 0.93 43.71
CA SER A 604 5.27 0.47 43.89
C SER A 604 4.51 0.45 42.56
N GLY A 605 3.46 -0.34 42.54
CA GLY A 605 2.63 -0.51 41.37
C GLY A 605 1.31 -1.20 41.66
N ILE A 606 0.55 -1.42 40.60
CA ILE A 606 -0.74 -2.10 40.63
C ILE A 606 -0.62 -3.33 39.75
N ILE A 607 -0.97 -4.49 40.31
CA ILE A 607 -1.22 -5.69 39.54
C ILE A 607 -2.69 -5.68 39.16
N THR A 608 -3.01 -5.80 37.88
CA THR A 608 -4.40 -5.94 37.43
C THR A 608 -4.59 -7.32 36.86
N ILE A 609 -5.61 -8.03 37.34
CA ILE A 609 -6.07 -9.28 36.75
C ILE A 609 -7.29 -8.95 35.90
N SER A 610 -7.28 -9.39 34.65
CA SER A 610 -8.38 -9.17 33.71
C SER A 610 -8.85 -10.53 33.21
N GLY A 611 -10.13 -10.82 33.40
CA GLY A 611 -10.78 -11.98 32.79
C GLY A 611 -11.09 -11.74 31.30
N PRO A 612 -11.60 -12.77 30.59
CA PRO A 612 -12.05 -12.65 29.21
C PRO A 612 -13.19 -11.62 29.03
N ASP A 613 -13.98 -11.39 30.07
CA ASP A 613 -15.11 -10.46 30.07
C ASP A 613 -14.71 -9.01 30.44
N ASP A 614 -13.50 -8.80 30.98
CA ASP A 614 -12.94 -7.49 31.36
C ASP A 614 -12.28 -6.75 30.20
N LEU A 615 -12.65 -7.09 28.96
CA LEU A 615 -12.24 -6.31 27.79
C LEU A 615 -12.87 -4.90 27.86
N PRO A 616 -12.20 -3.85 27.33
CA PRO A 616 -12.77 -2.51 27.27
C PRO A 616 -14.16 -2.53 26.61
N VAL A 617 -15.02 -1.58 27.01
CA VAL A 617 -16.38 -1.40 26.47
C VAL A 617 -16.32 -1.49 24.94
N GLY A 618 -17.10 -2.40 24.36
CA GLY A 618 -17.07 -2.66 22.92
C GLY A 618 -17.35 -1.41 22.10
N TYR A 619 -16.70 -1.30 20.95
CA TYR A 619 -16.92 -0.24 19.98
C TYR A 619 -18.18 -0.55 19.18
N LYS A 620 -19.01 0.45 18.92
CA LYS A 620 -20.28 0.31 18.19
C LYS A 620 -20.20 1.06 16.87
N LEU A 621 -20.45 0.36 15.77
CA LEU A 621 -20.58 0.94 14.43
C LEU A 621 -21.99 1.53 14.22
N PRO A 622 -22.18 2.44 13.24
CA PRO A 622 -23.47 3.08 12.99
C PRO A 622 -24.60 2.12 12.60
N ASN A 623 -24.28 0.96 12.03
CA ASN A 623 -25.24 -0.10 11.74
C ASN A 623 -25.73 -0.86 13.00
N GLY A 624 -25.17 -0.56 14.18
CA GLY A 624 -25.51 -1.19 15.45
C GLY A 624 -24.57 -2.32 15.88
N SER A 625 -23.77 -2.87 14.97
CA SER A 625 -22.82 -3.94 15.24
C SER A 625 -21.75 -3.48 16.24
N THR A 626 -21.33 -4.39 17.12
CA THR A 626 -20.31 -4.11 18.14
C THR A 626 -19.11 -5.04 18.02
N PHE A 627 -17.92 -4.53 18.30
CA PHE A 627 -16.69 -5.33 18.34
C PHE A 627 -15.75 -4.89 19.47
N ARG A 628 -14.89 -5.81 19.90
CA ARG A 628 -13.89 -5.60 20.96
C ARG A 628 -12.46 -5.79 20.51
N THR A 629 -12.25 -6.50 19.40
CA THR A 629 -10.93 -6.86 18.90
C THR A 629 -10.75 -6.47 17.43
N PRO A 630 -9.52 -6.24 16.94
CA PRO A 630 -9.28 -6.03 15.52
C PRO A 630 -9.71 -7.22 14.65
N LYS A 631 -9.65 -8.45 15.20
CA LYS A 631 -10.23 -9.63 14.54
C LYS A 631 -11.72 -9.45 14.28
N GLU A 632 -12.50 -9.10 15.31
CA GLU A 632 -13.94 -8.87 15.18
C GLU A 632 -14.26 -7.70 14.26
N LEU A 633 -13.48 -6.60 14.32
CA LEU A 633 -13.62 -5.48 13.38
C LEU A 633 -13.47 -5.96 11.93
N LYS A 634 -12.44 -6.74 11.63
CA LYS A 634 -12.22 -7.30 10.28
C LYS A 634 -13.35 -8.22 9.84
N GLN A 635 -13.89 -9.03 10.77
CA GLN A 635 -15.06 -9.86 10.49
C GLN A 635 -16.30 -9.03 10.16
N LEU A 636 -16.55 -7.95 10.91
CA LEU A 636 -17.66 -7.02 10.63
C LEU A 636 -17.49 -6.28 9.31
N LEU A 637 -16.27 -5.84 8.97
CA LEU A 637 -15.98 -5.24 7.66
C LEU A 637 -16.32 -6.20 6.53
N LEU A 638 -16.01 -7.49 6.68
CA LEU A 638 -16.29 -8.51 5.68
C LEU A 638 -17.74 -9.01 5.69
N SER A 639 -18.49 -8.89 6.79
CA SER A 639 -19.90 -9.30 6.82
C SER A 639 -20.84 -8.18 6.39
N ASP A 640 -20.58 -6.97 6.86
CA ASP A 640 -21.54 -5.87 6.76
C ASP A 640 -21.21 -4.91 5.61
N TYR A 641 -19.95 -4.92 5.13
CA TYR A 641 -19.43 -3.93 4.18
C TYR A 641 -18.70 -4.55 2.97
N GLU A 642 -18.83 -5.85 2.72
CA GLU A 642 -18.18 -6.55 1.62
C GLU A 642 -18.47 -5.89 0.26
N ASP A 643 -19.73 -5.54 0.00
CA ASP A 643 -20.14 -4.90 -1.24
C ASP A 643 -19.42 -3.57 -1.51
N GLN A 644 -19.21 -2.75 -0.48
CA GLN A 644 -18.45 -1.50 -0.59
C GLN A 644 -16.96 -1.77 -0.85
N ILE A 645 -16.39 -2.78 -0.17
CA ILE A 645 -14.99 -3.17 -0.37
C ILE A 645 -14.76 -3.63 -1.81
N ILE A 646 -15.66 -4.47 -2.34
CA ILE A 646 -15.58 -4.95 -3.72
C ILE A 646 -15.79 -3.82 -4.74
N ASP A 647 -16.78 -2.94 -4.53
CA ASP A 647 -17.04 -1.81 -5.44
C ASP A 647 -15.86 -0.81 -5.45
N ASN A 648 -15.30 -0.49 -4.28
CA ASN A 648 -14.10 0.33 -4.16
C ASN A 648 -12.92 -0.31 -4.92
N ALA A 649 -12.69 -1.62 -4.74
CA ALA A 649 -11.63 -2.32 -5.46
C ALA A 649 -11.81 -2.24 -6.99
N VAL A 650 -13.01 -2.53 -7.49
CA VAL A 650 -13.33 -2.44 -8.93
C VAL A 650 -13.06 -1.02 -9.45
N ARG A 651 -13.54 0.00 -8.75
CA ARG A 651 -13.35 1.41 -9.14
C ARG A 651 -11.89 1.83 -9.14
N ARG A 652 -11.13 1.47 -8.10
CA ARG A 652 -9.71 1.83 -7.96
C ARG A 652 -8.87 1.20 -9.06
N VAL A 653 -9.06 -0.09 -9.32
CA VAL A 653 -8.32 -0.80 -10.38
C VAL A 653 -8.70 -0.26 -11.76
N LEU A 654 -9.99 -0.03 -12.02
CA LEU A 654 -10.45 0.54 -13.29
C LEU A 654 -9.92 1.96 -13.48
N ALA A 655 -9.99 2.82 -12.46
CA ALA A 655 -9.47 4.19 -12.52
C ALA A 655 -7.96 4.21 -12.83
N TYR A 656 -7.18 3.34 -12.17
CA TYR A 656 -5.75 3.20 -12.41
C TYR A 656 -5.46 2.72 -13.85
N ALA A 657 -6.21 1.71 -14.34
CA ALA A 657 -6.03 1.19 -15.70
C ALA A 657 -6.36 2.21 -16.79
N LEU A 658 -7.39 3.04 -16.57
CA LEU A 658 -7.80 4.10 -17.48
C LEU A 658 -6.94 5.37 -17.34
N GLY A 659 -6.27 5.56 -16.20
CA GLY A 659 -5.51 6.78 -15.90
C GLY A 659 -6.42 7.99 -15.72
N ARG A 660 -7.62 7.80 -15.18
CA ARG A 660 -8.60 8.86 -14.88
C ARG A 660 -9.59 8.39 -13.82
N GLN A 661 -10.29 9.32 -13.19
CA GLN A 661 -11.37 8.96 -12.27
C GLN A 661 -12.48 8.19 -13.02
N THR A 662 -13.09 7.21 -12.35
CA THR A 662 -14.32 6.59 -12.85
C THR A 662 -15.45 7.61 -12.81
N GLU A 663 -16.16 7.74 -13.91
CA GLU A 663 -17.30 8.63 -14.09
C GLU A 663 -18.60 7.82 -14.15
N PRO A 664 -19.77 8.47 -14.12
CA PRO A 664 -21.03 7.75 -14.25
C PRO A 664 -21.18 6.93 -15.54
N VAL A 665 -20.50 7.31 -16.64
CA VAL A 665 -20.40 6.52 -17.88
C VAL A 665 -19.79 5.13 -17.69
N ASP A 666 -18.96 4.94 -16.65
CA ASP A 666 -18.26 3.68 -16.40
C ASP A 666 -19.13 2.68 -15.61
N ARG A 667 -20.30 3.09 -15.11
CA ARG A 667 -21.21 2.23 -14.32
C ARG A 667 -21.55 0.90 -14.99
N PRO A 668 -21.80 0.81 -16.31
CA PRO A 668 -22.03 -0.47 -16.97
C PRO A 668 -20.79 -1.39 -16.89
N ALA A 669 -19.59 -0.85 -17.13
CA ALA A 669 -18.34 -1.61 -17.00
C ALA A 669 -18.11 -2.10 -15.56
N ILE A 670 -18.28 -1.21 -14.57
CA ILE A 670 -18.13 -1.55 -13.14
C ILE A 670 -19.08 -2.70 -12.76
N ARG A 671 -20.34 -2.64 -13.18
CA ARG A 671 -21.34 -3.69 -12.91
C ARG A 671 -20.95 -5.01 -13.55
N LEU A 672 -20.55 -4.98 -14.82
CA LEU A 672 -20.17 -6.19 -15.55
C LEU A 672 -18.93 -6.84 -14.94
N ILE A 673 -17.89 -6.04 -14.64
CA ILE A 673 -16.68 -6.52 -13.97
C ILE A 673 -17.06 -7.20 -12.65
N ARG A 674 -17.85 -6.55 -11.79
CA ARG A 674 -18.30 -7.12 -10.51
C ARG A 674 -19.01 -8.46 -10.71
N GLN A 675 -19.93 -8.54 -11.66
CA GLN A 675 -20.66 -9.79 -11.97
C GLN A 675 -19.74 -10.91 -12.46
N GLN A 676 -18.70 -10.61 -13.22
CA GLN A 676 -17.78 -11.65 -13.72
C GLN A 676 -16.79 -12.11 -12.65
N ILE A 677 -16.30 -11.21 -11.79
CA ILE A 677 -15.37 -11.60 -10.71
C ILE A 677 -16.08 -12.35 -9.59
N GLU A 678 -17.37 -12.12 -9.36
CA GLU A 678 -18.19 -12.90 -8.41
C GLU A 678 -18.19 -14.39 -8.78
N LYS A 679 -18.31 -14.72 -10.07
CA LYS A 679 -18.22 -16.11 -10.58
C LYS A 679 -16.85 -16.74 -10.36
N GLN A 680 -15.84 -15.93 -10.05
CA GLN A 680 -14.46 -16.34 -9.82
C GLN A 680 -14.04 -16.09 -8.37
N ASP A 681 -14.99 -16.07 -7.43
CA ASP A 681 -14.74 -15.92 -5.99
C ASP A 681 -13.96 -14.63 -5.66
N PHE A 682 -14.28 -13.54 -6.36
CA PHE A 682 -13.69 -12.21 -6.18
C PHE A 682 -12.15 -12.19 -6.20
N ARG A 683 -11.52 -13.08 -6.97
CA ARG A 683 -10.06 -13.13 -7.10
C ARG A 683 -9.51 -11.85 -7.72
N PHE A 684 -8.40 -11.34 -7.17
CA PHE A 684 -7.77 -10.12 -7.68
C PHE A 684 -7.34 -10.25 -9.14
N ASN A 685 -6.87 -11.43 -9.57
CA ASN A 685 -6.49 -11.67 -10.97
C ASN A 685 -7.69 -11.61 -11.91
N ALA A 686 -8.84 -12.13 -11.48
CA ALA A 686 -10.07 -12.02 -12.25
C ALA A 686 -10.46 -10.54 -12.43
N LEU A 687 -10.29 -9.71 -11.39
CA LEU A 687 -10.48 -8.27 -11.51
C LEU A 687 -9.55 -7.63 -12.54
N LEU A 688 -8.26 -7.97 -12.53
CA LEU A 688 -7.30 -7.47 -13.54
C LEU A 688 -7.68 -7.91 -14.96
N GLU A 689 -8.06 -9.17 -15.15
CA GLU A 689 -8.50 -9.72 -16.44
C GLU A 689 -9.78 -9.02 -16.94
N GLU A 690 -10.79 -8.87 -16.10
CA GLU A 690 -12.08 -8.27 -16.48
C GLU A 690 -11.98 -6.76 -16.71
N VAL A 691 -11.05 -6.06 -16.05
CA VAL A 691 -10.74 -4.65 -16.36
C VAL A 691 -10.14 -4.52 -17.77
N VAL A 692 -9.21 -5.40 -18.13
CA VAL A 692 -8.60 -5.39 -19.48
C VAL A 692 -9.61 -5.75 -20.57
N LEU A 693 -10.58 -6.61 -20.26
CA LEU A 693 -11.68 -6.98 -21.16
C LEU A 693 -12.82 -5.96 -21.20
N SER A 694 -12.76 -4.93 -20.36
CA SER A 694 -13.85 -3.97 -20.24
C SER A 694 -13.91 -3.03 -21.45
N PHE A 695 -15.13 -2.61 -21.79
CA PHE A 695 -15.37 -1.68 -22.88
C PHE A 695 -14.50 -0.41 -22.84
N PRO A 696 -14.39 0.36 -21.72
CA PRO A 696 -13.56 1.57 -21.68
C PRO A 696 -12.06 1.30 -21.82
N PHE A 697 -11.59 0.07 -21.56
CA PHE A 697 -10.20 -0.31 -21.78
C PHE A 697 -9.92 -0.70 -23.24
N LEU A 698 -10.90 -1.28 -23.93
CA LEU A 698 -10.79 -1.73 -25.32
C LEU A 698 -11.19 -0.66 -26.35
N HIS A 699 -11.86 0.42 -25.92
CA HIS A 699 -12.34 1.47 -26.82
C HIS A 699 -11.76 2.83 -26.41
N LYS A 700 -11.73 3.73 -27.39
CA LYS A 700 -11.38 5.14 -27.21
C LYS A 700 -12.45 6.00 -27.80
#